data_AF-A0A523IGD2-F1
#
_entry.id   AF-A0A523IGD2-F1
#
_cell.length_a   1.000
_cell.length_b   1.000
_cell.length_c   1.000
_cell.angle_alpha   90.00
_cell.angle_beta   90.00
_cell.angle_gamma   90.00
#
_symmetry.space_group_name_H-M   'P 1'
#
loop_
_entity.id
_entity.type
_entity.pdbx_description
1 polymer ?
#
loop_
_entity_poly.entity_id
_entity_poly.type
_entity_poly.pdbx_seq_one_letter_code
_entity_poly.pdbx_strand_id
1 'polypeptide(L)'
;MMTKLILKWQAEIINEYLIEGKYSEFTIGSDANNDCVINDNKIAPRHLKIELINGCYYLENLDNGFETGLNGRPLLNRVQIVDGDDIGIGEHNLLFENAITNNFDLHTEELEVIGENEIPEPINLNPSDSFKINEATPSDDLTQAASTGSEKFYQIEEFSEKTYTEEVNTSTQEITGSVLTSQFPSSKSLYLLAIYGPYIGKKFLLNNQDTKIGRDLTLNDIVIRNNDKGVLDPSISRRHATISKKNGNYSISDKRSKTRTYVNQVKMGPADELPIHENDEIEIVSDQKSTIFRVLAEGFFNPSRPKKAGLWWVRNKFRLGVYLSLIFSLIMLGALGLSCKIRNAANDTPDELKFFEEIWYQNDSGQGNSLEHASLALADLTGDGKVDLVYTNYSGELIALDGVTKEMIWHKKQFFVPTGVPIVLADLNMNGLKDVLAVGQDSRLHAFDGSIGAEIWLSPIFGGIISGPPVVADLNNDGFKDVMICSKSGQIHIGYGDIFELKWKTIETDFTINSEPSVADVDGDGSPDLIVGTEEGRVLIINGSSGVISKVFDFTEEVSKATGDLTKKSITNPIVIGDLNDNGDLDLLIGSATGDFIAFEGPGLNRIWYENLPVENEKNDNLSAAFGRFNEDQVDDVVLVSRQTVRIISGSADPKLKKQIFWEHNIGTDDFFTTPVTLADFDKNNSNEVILGSQEGSVFILNGENGNIISQTHNAQNPVISPILAADLGHDGYLDLLFIRKDGNIYKIQSNSPIHENSVVWGQSYNNERNTGKYDFRPPSPLKFDILMAIFGCMFLVIGLLTYQSHISRRKFFLAN
;
A
#
# COMPACT_ATOMS: atom_id res chain seq x y z
N MET A 1 -10.60 -31.01 20.14
CA MET A 1 -9.88 -30.51 21.33
C MET A 1 -10.62 -29.26 21.83
N MET A 2 -10.13 -28.49 22.82
CA MET A 2 -10.86 -27.32 23.34
C MET A 2 -10.39 -26.02 22.67
N THR A 3 -11.31 -25.11 22.36
CA THR A 3 -10.98 -23.75 21.89
C THR A 3 -10.29 -22.95 23.01
N LYS A 4 -9.20 -22.26 22.69
CA LYS A 4 -8.44 -21.44 23.65
C LYS A 4 -7.81 -20.21 23.00
N LEU A 5 -7.41 -19.26 23.84
CA LEU A 5 -6.74 -18.02 23.48
C LEU A 5 -5.43 -17.93 24.26
N ILE A 6 -4.30 -17.86 23.56
CA ILE A 6 -2.95 -17.81 24.14
C ILE A 6 -2.47 -16.36 24.16
N LEU A 7 -2.43 -15.75 25.34
CA LEU A 7 -1.87 -14.41 25.54
C LEU A 7 -0.34 -14.47 25.57
N LYS A 8 0.28 -13.71 24.68
CA LYS A 8 1.73 -13.52 24.55
C LYS A 8 2.11 -12.07 24.80
N TRP A 9 3.37 -11.87 25.18
CA TRP A 9 4.05 -10.57 25.08
C TRP A 9 5.41 -10.84 24.46
N GLN A 10 5.66 -10.23 23.30
CA GLN A 10 6.73 -10.66 22.40
C GLN A 10 6.61 -12.18 22.12
N ALA A 11 7.69 -12.95 22.30
CA ALA A 11 7.71 -14.39 22.06
C ALA A 11 7.35 -15.25 23.29
N GLU A 12 7.09 -14.67 24.46
CA GLU A 12 6.76 -15.43 25.67
C GLU A 12 5.24 -15.56 25.88
N ILE A 13 4.78 -16.79 26.15
CA ILE A 13 3.39 -17.06 26.54
C ILE A 13 3.20 -16.63 28.00
N ILE A 14 2.31 -15.66 28.23
CA ILE A 14 1.94 -15.18 29.57
C ILE A 14 0.90 -16.12 30.20
N ASN A 15 -0.13 -16.47 29.44
CA ASN A 15 -1.27 -17.25 29.96
C ASN A 15 -2.09 -17.88 28.82
N GLU A 16 -2.85 -18.93 29.13
CA GLU A 16 -3.81 -19.57 28.23
C GLU A 16 -5.22 -19.51 28.82
N TYR A 17 -6.20 -19.07 28.02
CA TYR A 17 -7.59 -18.92 28.40
C TYR A 17 -8.45 -19.92 27.62
N LEU A 18 -9.20 -20.77 28.30
CA LEU A 18 -10.16 -21.70 27.65
C LEU A 18 -11.46 -20.96 27.33
N ILE A 19 -11.84 -20.94 26.05
CA ILE A 19 -13.10 -20.37 25.58
C ILE A 19 -14.11 -21.53 25.53
N GLU A 20 -14.67 -21.89 26.69
CA GLU A 20 -15.74 -22.87 26.76
C GLU A 20 -17.07 -22.28 26.26
N GLY A 21 -17.90 -23.09 25.57
CA GLY A 21 -19.25 -22.73 25.09
C GLY A 21 -20.30 -22.47 26.19
N LYS A 22 -19.85 -22.05 27.37
CA LYS A 22 -20.63 -21.50 28.49
C LYS A 22 -20.70 -19.97 28.43
N TYR A 23 -19.81 -19.35 27.68
CA TYR A 23 -19.79 -17.93 27.36
C TYR A 23 -20.42 -17.73 25.97
N SER A 24 -21.51 -16.96 25.89
CA SER A 24 -21.94 -16.40 24.61
C SER A 24 -20.95 -15.32 24.14
N GLU A 25 -20.34 -14.63 25.10
CA GLU A 25 -19.44 -13.48 24.94
C GLU A 25 -18.21 -13.69 25.85
N PHE A 26 -17.01 -13.60 25.29
CA PHE A 26 -15.73 -13.62 26.00
C PHE A 26 -15.03 -12.26 25.80
N THR A 27 -14.67 -11.58 26.88
CA THR A 27 -14.26 -10.18 26.88
C THR A 27 -12.79 -9.98 27.24
N ILE A 28 -12.14 -9.02 26.57
CA ILE A 28 -10.71 -8.71 26.74
C ILE A 28 -10.56 -7.20 26.98
N GLY A 29 -9.80 -6.81 28.00
CA GLY A 29 -9.58 -5.39 28.31
C GLY A 29 -8.76 -5.16 29.59
N SER A 30 -8.58 -3.90 29.97
CA SER A 30 -7.81 -3.52 31.16
C SER A 30 -8.63 -3.42 32.45
N ASP A 31 -9.97 -3.46 32.37
CA ASP A 31 -10.82 -3.52 33.56
C ASP A 31 -10.86 -4.93 34.17
N ALA A 32 -11.00 -5.01 35.50
CA ALA A 32 -10.97 -6.27 36.25
C ALA A 32 -12.21 -7.16 36.06
N ASN A 33 -13.19 -6.68 35.27
CA ASN A 33 -14.44 -7.37 34.96
C ASN A 33 -14.40 -8.14 33.62
N ASN A 34 -13.28 -8.08 32.87
CA ASN A 34 -13.11 -8.87 31.64
C ASN A 34 -12.66 -10.30 31.95
N ASP A 35 -12.91 -11.22 31.03
CA ASP A 35 -12.47 -12.62 31.12
C ASP A 35 -10.95 -12.75 30.88
N CYS A 36 -10.41 -11.94 29.97
CA CYS A 36 -8.97 -11.72 29.79
C CYS A 36 -8.60 -10.29 30.21
N VAL A 37 -7.98 -10.15 31.40
CA VAL A 37 -7.54 -8.86 31.94
C VAL A 37 -6.08 -8.58 31.58
N ILE A 38 -5.83 -7.57 30.75
CA ILE A 38 -4.48 -7.15 30.35
C ILE A 38 -4.23 -5.73 30.86
N ASN A 39 -3.34 -5.60 31.84
CA ASN A 39 -3.09 -4.35 32.56
C ASN A 39 -2.04 -3.46 31.85
N ASP A 40 -2.38 -3.00 30.65
CA ASP A 40 -1.59 -2.08 29.83
C ASP A 40 -2.32 -0.73 29.67
N ASN A 41 -1.56 0.36 29.60
CA ASN A 41 -2.09 1.71 29.35
C ASN A 41 -2.47 1.98 27.88
N LYS A 42 -2.12 1.07 26.96
CA LYS A 42 -2.56 1.03 25.56
C LYS A 42 -3.81 0.17 25.34
N ILE A 43 -4.46 -0.31 26.40
CA ILE A 43 -5.61 -1.22 26.31
C ILE A 43 -6.83 -0.59 26.99
N ALA A 44 -7.93 -0.48 26.25
CA ALA A 44 -9.20 0.05 26.75
C ALA A 44 -9.78 -0.79 27.91
N PRO A 45 -10.57 -0.19 28.81
CA PRO A 45 -11.22 -0.91 29.92
C PRO A 45 -12.02 -2.14 29.47
N ARG A 46 -12.74 -2.03 28.35
CA ARG A 46 -13.22 -3.15 27.53
C ARG A 46 -12.75 -2.86 26.11
N HIS A 47 -11.95 -3.74 25.52
CA HIS A 47 -11.26 -3.50 24.24
C HIS A 47 -11.77 -4.43 23.16
N LEU A 48 -11.83 -5.74 23.42
CA LEU A 48 -12.29 -6.72 22.44
C LEU A 48 -13.36 -7.65 23.02
N LYS A 49 -14.16 -8.18 22.10
CA LYS A 49 -15.23 -9.14 22.36
C LYS A 49 -15.07 -10.31 21.37
N ILE A 50 -14.97 -11.53 21.87
CA ILE A 50 -15.09 -12.76 21.07
C ILE A 50 -16.47 -13.35 21.35
N GLU A 51 -17.26 -13.61 20.32
CA GLU A 51 -18.65 -14.06 20.43
C GLU A 51 -18.87 -15.30 19.58
N LEU A 52 -19.51 -16.33 20.13
CA LEU A 52 -19.81 -17.57 19.41
C LEU A 52 -21.22 -17.50 18.82
N ILE A 53 -21.33 -17.32 17.51
CA ILE A 53 -22.61 -17.30 16.77
C ILE A 53 -22.62 -18.44 15.76
N ASN A 54 -23.67 -19.28 15.81
CA ASN A 54 -23.91 -20.39 14.87
C ASN A 54 -22.74 -21.38 14.71
N GLY A 55 -21.87 -21.49 15.72
CA GLY A 55 -20.67 -22.35 15.68
C GLY A 55 -19.38 -21.65 15.23
N CYS A 56 -19.48 -20.40 14.76
CA CYS A 56 -18.36 -19.57 14.33
C CYS A 56 -18.02 -18.51 15.40
N TYR A 57 -16.74 -18.25 15.62
CA TYR A 57 -16.28 -17.22 16.54
C TYR A 57 -16.08 -15.89 15.81
N TYR A 58 -16.59 -14.80 16.37
CA TYR A 58 -16.48 -13.46 15.83
C TYR A 58 -15.76 -12.54 16.81
N LEU A 59 -14.73 -11.86 16.34
CA LEU A 59 -14.01 -10.80 17.05
C LEU A 59 -14.61 -9.44 16.71
N GLU A 60 -14.90 -8.63 17.73
CA GLU A 60 -15.41 -7.27 17.60
C GLU A 60 -14.54 -6.31 18.43
N ASN A 61 -14.12 -5.21 17.82
CA ASN A 61 -13.47 -4.11 18.53
C ASN A 61 -14.53 -3.25 19.23
N LEU A 62 -14.39 -3.08 20.55
CA LEU A 62 -15.26 -2.28 21.40
C LEU A 62 -14.72 -0.85 21.62
N ASP A 63 -13.49 -0.53 21.19
CA ASP A 63 -12.87 0.78 21.40
C ASP A 63 -12.18 1.33 20.13
N ASN A 64 -12.59 2.52 19.70
CA ASN A 64 -12.09 3.20 18.50
C ASN A 64 -10.89 4.13 18.77
N GLY A 65 -10.29 4.08 19.95
CA GLY A 65 -9.23 4.97 20.43
C GLY A 65 -7.86 4.31 20.60
N PHE A 66 -7.79 2.98 20.56
CA PHE A 66 -6.53 2.20 20.60
C PHE A 66 -6.39 1.32 19.36
N GLU A 67 -5.15 1.03 18.97
CA GLU A 67 -4.84 0.19 17.82
C GLU A 67 -5.06 -1.29 18.18
N THR A 68 -6.03 -1.92 17.50
CA THR A 68 -6.17 -3.39 17.43
C THR A 68 -5.79 -3.87 16.04
N GLY A 69 -5.03 -4.96 15.96
CA GLY A 69 -4.77 -5.68 14.72
C GLY A 69 -5.29 -7.11 14.75
N LEU A 70 -5.61 -7.65 13.57
CA LEU A 70 -5.79 -9.07 13.30
C LEU A 70 -4.86 -9.44 12.15
N ASN A 71 -3.97 -10.43 12.35
CA ASN A 71 -2.99 -10.89 11.36
C ASN A 71 -2.19 -9.73 10.71
N GLY A 72 -1.77 -8.77 11.54
CA GLY A 72 -1.03 -7.57 11.11
C GLY A 72 -1.84 -6.46 10.43
N ARG A 73 -3.14 -6.65 10.18
CA ARG A 73 -4.04 -5.64 9.58
C ARG A 73 -4.92 -4.98 10.66
N PRO A 74 -5.22 -3.67 10.58
CA PRO A 74 -6.04 -2.99 11.60
C PRO A 74 -7.49 -3.51 11.60
N LEU A 75 -8.03 -3.79 12.79
CA LEU A 75 -9.39 -4.30 12.97
C LEU A 75 -10.42 -3.16 12.94
N LEU A 76 -11.04 -2.95 11.77
CA LEU A 76 -11.98 -1.84 11.53
C LEU A 76 -13.44 -2.16 11.85
N ASN A 77 -13.85 -3.43 11.75
CA ASN A 77 -15.22 -3.92 11.95
C ASN A 77 -15.19 -5.28 12.68
N ARG A 78 -16.37 -5.80 13.04
CA ARG A 78 -16.53 -7.18 13.50
C ARG A 78 -16.16 -8.16 12.38
N VAL A 79 -15.36 -9.19 12.71
CA VAL A 79 -14.83 -10.17 11.76
C VAL A 79 -14.91 -11.58 12.35
N GLN A 80 -15.05 -12.61 11.51
CA GLN A 80 -14.93 -14.00 11.95
C GLN A 80 -13.45 -14.33 12.20
N ILE A 81 -13.16 -15.10 13.26
CA ILE A 81 -11.81 -15.59 13.58
C ILE A 81 -11.72 -17.12 13.55
N VAL A 82 -10.57 -17.64 13.14
CA VAL A 82 -10.28 -19.05 12.86
C VAL A 82 -9.00 -19.52 13.55
N ASP A 83 -8.81 -20.85 13.61
CA ASP A 83 -7.63 -21.48 14.23
C ASP A 83 -6.33 -20.95 13.59
N GLY A 84 -5.44 -20.35 14.40
CA GLY A 84 -4.19 -19.75 13.96
C GLY A 84 -4.14 -18.21 13.97
N ASP A 85 -5.28 -17.53 14.10
CA ASP A 85 -5.35 -16.07 14.07
C ASP A 85 -4.55 -15.39 15.20
N ASP A 86 -3.75 -14.37 14.87
CA ASP A 86 -3.01 -13.54 15.82
C ASP A 86 -3.67 -12.16 15.97
N ILE A 87 -4.19 -11.91 17.17
CA ILE A 87 -4.90 -10.68 17.52
C ILE A 87 -3.94 -9.76 18.30
N GLY A 88 -3.45 -8.72 17.63
CA GLY A 88 -2.58 -7.70 18.21
C GLY A 88 -3.36 -6.66 19.01
N ILE A 89 -2.97 -6.44 20.27
CA ILE A 89 -3.63 -5.52 21.20
C ILE A 89 -2.58 -4.78 22.06
N GLY A 90 -2.31 -3.51 21.75
CA GLY A 90 -1.29 -2.73 22.46
C GLY A 90 0.15 -3.24 22.21
N GLU A 91 0.81 -3.80 23.23
CA GLU A 91 2.10 -4.51 23.10
C GLU A 91 1.96 -6.05 23.24
N HIS A 92 0.73 -6.55 23.21
CA HIS A 92 0.39 -7.96 23.39
C HIS A 92 -0.17 -8.58 22.12
N ASN A 93 0.02 -9.90 21.98
CA ASN A 93 -0.50 -10.72 20.90
C ASN A 93 -1.33 -11.85 21.50
N LEU A 94 -2.47 -12.16 20.91
CA LEU A 94 -3.41 -13.18 21.36
C LEU A 94 -3.63 -14.17 20.23
N LEU A 95 -2.97 -15.33 20.31
CA LEU A 95 -3.15 -16.41 19.33
C LEU A 95 -4.44 -17.18 19.65
N PHE A 96 -5.36 -17.26 18.70
CA PHE A 96 -6.59 -18.02 18.81
C PHE A 96 -6.38 -19.44 18.28
N GLU A 97 -6.62 -20.45 19.12
CA GLU A 97 -6.56 -21.87 18.75
C GLU A 97 -7.95 -22.49 18.89
N ASN A 98 -8.55 -22.95 17.78
CA ASN A 98 -9.86 -23.57 17.71
C ASN A 98 -9.81 -24.95 17.05
N ALA A 99 -9.52 -25.97 17.86
CA ALA A 99 -9.36 -27.34 17.39
C ALA A 99 -10.70 -28.10 17.14
N ILE A 100 -11.67 -27.43 16.52
CA ILE A 100 -12.88 -27.98 15.90
C ILE A 100 -12.99 -27.39 14.49
N THR A 101 -12.32 -28.02 13.53
CA THR A 101 -12.61 -27.85 12.10
C THR A 101 -13.91 -28.59 11.77
N ASN A 102 -15.01 -27.85 11.64
CA ASN A 102 -16.28 -28.38 11.15
C ASN A 102 -16.78 -27.52 9.99
N ASN A 103 -16.96 -28.17 8.84
CA ASN A 103 -17.76 -27.65 7.72
C ASN A 103 -19.13 -27.18 8.23
N PHE A 104 -19.42 -25.89 8.11
CA PHE A 104 -20.78 -25.35 8.19
C PHE A 104 -20.94 -24.30 7.10
N ASP A 105 -22.05 -24.41 6.36
CA ASP A 105 -22.34 -23.57 5.20
C ASP A 105 -22.43 -22.09 5.57
N LEU A 106 -21.92 -21.23 4.68
CA LEU A 106 -22.02 -19.78 4.77
C LEU A 106 -23.47 -19.32 4.58
N HIS A 107 -24.21 -19.23 5.68
CA HIS A 107 -25.41 -18.39 5.74
C HIS A 107 -25.02 -16.96 6.13
N THR A 108 -24.82 -16.12 5.11
CA THR A 108 -24.89 -14.66 5.24
C THR A 108 -26.34 -14.26 5.56
N GLU A 109 -26.59 -13.73 6.76
CA GLU A 109 -27.80 -12.92 6.98
C GLU A 109 -27.57 -11.54 6.34
N GLU A 110 -28.48 -11.15 5.44
CA GLU A 110 -28.49 -9.81 4.83
C GLU A 110 -28.64 -8.73 5.93
N LEU A 111 -27.73 -7.76 5.94
CA LEU A 111 -27.90 -6.51 6.68
C LEU A 111 -28.21 -5.38 5.70
N GLU A 112 -29.28 -4.65 5.97
CA GLU A 112 -29.92 -3.71 5.05
C GLU A 112 -28.98 -2.59 4.57
N VAL A 113 -28.94 -2.39 3.24
CA VAL A 113 -28.27 -1.24 2.62
C VAL A 113 -29.08 0.04 2.87
N ILE A 114 -28.55 0.94 3.70
CA ILE A 114 -29.04 2.32 3.76
C ILE A 114 -28.43 3.09 2.59
N GLY A 115 -29.20 3.19 1.50
CA GLY A 115 -28.80 3.97 0.31
C GLY A 115 -28.89 5.48 0.54
N GLU A 116 -27.88 6.22 0.10
CA GLU A 116 -27.96 7.68 -0.04
C GLU A 116 -28.51 8.08 -1.42
N ASN A 117 -29.50 8.97 -1.41
CA ASN A 117 -29.93 9.87 -2.50
C ASN A 117 -30.72 9.29 -3.70
N GLU A 118 -32.04 9.23 -3.55
CA GLU A 118 -32.95 9.71 -4.60
C GLU A 118 -33.84 10.86 -4.08
N ILE A 119 -34.17 11.81 -4.98
CA ILE A 119 -34.82 13.08 -4.67
C ILE A 119 -36.35 12.94 -4.82
N PRO A 120 -37.18 13.32 -3.81
CA PRO A 120 -38.62 13.39 -3.99
C PRO A 120 -39.07 14.71 -4.64
N GLU A 121 -39.76 14.62 -5.78
CA GLU A 121 -40.56 15.72 -6.35
C GLU A 121 -41.82 16.03 -5.49
N PRO A 122 -42.45 17.22 -5.65
CA PRO A 122 -43.30 17.79 -4.61
C PRO A 122 -44.72 17.21 -4.54
N ILE A 123 -45.16 16.88 -3.31
CA ILE A 123 -46.54 16.47 -3.04
C ILE A 123 -47.48 17.69 -3.05
N ASN A 124 -48.55 17.58 -3.83
CA ASN A 124 -49.56 18.61 -4.04
C ASN A 124 -50.65 18.60 -2.94
N LEU A 125 -51.08 19.77 -2.46
CA LEU A 125 -51.96 19.96 -1.29
C LEU A 125 -53.46 19.97 -1.65
N ASN A 126 -54.34 19.42 -0.78
CA ASN A 126 -55.71 19.91 -0.44
C ASN A 126 -56.53 18.89 0.43
N PRO A 127 -57.66 19.27 1.10
CA PRO A 127 -57.75 20.31 2.15
C PRO A 127 -58.80 20.04 3.29
N SER A 128 -58.37 19.79 4.54
CA SER A 128 -59.20 19.87 5.77
C SER A 128 -58.29 19.64 6.99
N ASP A 129 -57.99 20.56 7.91
CA ASP A 129 -58.93 21.34 8.74
C ASP A 129 -58.30 22.61 9.37
N SER A 130 -59.02 23.73 9.24
CA SER A 130 -59.22 24.83 10.21
C SER A 130 -58.09 25.44 11.09
N PHE A 131 -57.85 26.76 10.88
CA PHE A 131 -57.83 27.86 11.90
C PHE A 131 -56.80 27.82 13.08
N LYS A 132 -56.04 28.89 13.47
CA LYS A 132 -55.95 30.33 13.12
C LYS A 132 -54.47 30.78 13.16
N ILE A 133 -53.96 31.55 12.19
CA ILE A 133 -53.83 33.04 12.17
C ILE A 133 -53.32 33.68 13.50
N ASN A 134 -52.09 34.21 13.48
CA ASN A 134 -51.76 35.65 13.59
C ASN A 134 -50.24 35.80 13.33
N GLU A 135 -49.83 36.40 12.20
CA GLU A 135 -49.59 37.85 12.01
C GLU A 135 -48.30 38.34 12.71
N ALA A 136 -47.37 39.04 12.06
CA ALA A 136 -47.24 39.34 10.63
C ALA A 136 -45.77 39.65 10.25
N THR A 137 -45.49 39.50 8.95
CA THR A 137 -44.39 40.13 8.17
C THR A 137 -44.63 41.66 8.06
N PRO A 138 -43.87 42.50 7.30
CA PRO A 138 -42.88 42.20 6.26
C PRO A 138 -41.60 43.08 6.27
N SER A 139 -40.54 42.64 5.59
CA SER A 139 -39.96 43.15 4.31
C SER A 139 -39.17 44.46 4.40
N ASP A 140 -38.04 44.52 3.70
CA ASP A 140 -37.98 45.20 2.39
C ASP A 140 -36.65 44.85 1.67
N ASP A 141 -36.81 44.19 0.52
CA ASP A 141 -36.26 44.53 -0.81
C ASP A 141 -34.96 45.36 -0.90
N LEU A 142 -33.86 44.86 -1.51
CA LEU A 142 -33.61 44.49 -2.92
C LEU A 142 -32.98 45.63 -3.75
N THR A 143 -32.01 45.26 -4.62
CA THR A 143 -31.43 46.05 -5.75
C THR A 143 -30.56 47.29 -5.38
N GLN A 144 -29.58 47.76 -6.19
CA GLN A 144 -29.08 47.35 -7.51
C GLN A 144 -27.62 47.83 -7.80
N ALA A 145 -26.94 47.10 -8.70
CA ALA A 145 -26.02 47.55 -9.77
C ALA A 145 -25.06 48.77 -9.65
N ALA A 146 -23.75 48.44 -9.73
CA ALA A 146 -22.78 48.81 -10.78
C ALA A 146 -22.27 50.27 -11.05
N SER A 147 -20.93 50.31 -11.18
CA SER A 147 -20.11 51.08 -12.15
C SER A 147 -19.50 52.45 -11.77
N THR A 148 -18.37 52.76 -12.44
CA THR A 148 -17.40 53.87 -12.26
C THR A 148 -16.48 53.75 -11.02
N GLY A 149 -15.18 54.07 -11.08
CA GLY A 149 -14.33 54.50 -12.18
C GLY A 149 -12.83 54.40 -11.80
N SER A 150 -11.97 54.37 -12.82
CA SER A 150 -10.51 54.07 -12.81
C SER A 150 -9.57 54.96 -11.96
N GLU A 151 -8.36 54.41 -11.72
CA GLU A 151 -7.06 55.09 -11.49
C GLU A 151 -6.73 55.74 -10.12
N LYS A 152 -5.86 55.09 -9.32
CA LYS A 152 -4.39 55.36 -9.37
C LYS A 152 -3.52 54.39 -8.57
N PHE A 153 -2.26 54.30 -8.99
CA PHE A 153 -1.16 53.45 -8.50
C PHE A 153 -0.68 53.79 -7.07
N TYR A 154 -0.06 52.81 -6.40
CA TYR A 154 1.38 52.87 -6.05
C TYR A 154 1.97 51.45 -5.85
N GLN A 155 3.19 51.22 -6.36
CA GLN A 155 3.93 49.96 -6.25
C GLN A 155 5.15 50.10 -5.32
N ILE A 156 5.33 49.09 -4.45
CA ILE A 156 6.55 48.33 -4.04
C ILE A 156 7.87 49.06 -3.61
N GLU A 157 8.59 48.33 -2.75
CA GLU A 157 10.05 48.29 -2.45
C GLU A 157 10.44 48.96 -1.12
N GLU A 158 10.59 48.15 -0.06
CA GLU A 158 11.80 47.43 0.38
C GLU A 158 12.68 48.30 1.29
N PHE A 159 13.26 47.73 2.36
CA PHE A 159 14.61 48.11 2.80
C PHE A 159 15.25 47.13 3.78
N SER A 160 16.54 46.88 3.56
CA SER A 160 17.48 46.15 4.42
C SER A 160 18.80 46.96 4.53
N GLU A 161 19.70 46.76 5.48
CA GLU A 161 19.90 45.66 6.43
C GLU A 161 20.72 46.18 7.65
N LYS A 162 21.16 45.27 8.52
CA LYS A 162 22.45 45.28 9.25
C LYS A 162 22.85 46.43 10.21
N THR A 163 23.01 46.00 11.47
CA THR A 163 24.24 46.14 12.30
C THR A 163 24.62 47.53 12.84
N TYR A 164 24.80 47.65 14.16
CA TYR A 164 26.14 47.73 14.81
C TYR A 164 26.05 47.75 16.35
N THR A 165 27.13 47.25 16.96
CA THR A 165 27.45 47.22 18.40
C THR A 165 28.01 48.56 18.88
N GLU A 166 27.90 48.88 20.17
CA GLU A 166 28.91 49.75 20.80
C GLU A 166 29.08 49.52 22.31
N GLU A 167 30.34 49.60 22.77
CA GLU A 167 30.75 49.59 24.17
C GLU A 167 31.11 51.02 24.62
N VAL A 168 30.82 51.31 25.90
CA VAL A 168 31.64 52.10 26.83
C VAL A 168 32.57 53.19 26.25
N ASN A 169 32.26 54.48 26.50
CA ASN A 169 33.16 55.28 27.36
C ASN A 169 32.63 56.59 27.97
N THR A 170 33.06 56.75 29.23
CA THR A 170 33.21 57.92 30.11
C THR A 170 33.12 59.36 29.56
N SER A 171 32.47 60.24 30.34
CA SER A 171 33.07 61.48 30.85
C SER A 171 32.30 62.03 32.07
N THR A 172 32.96 62.86 32.88
CA THR A 172 32.59 63.18 34.27
C THR A 172 32.07 64.61 34.47
N GLN A 173 31.15 64.80 35.43
CA GLN A 173 31.13 66.01 36.27
C GLN A 173 30.45 65.73 37.62
N GLU A 174 31.14 66.10 38.71
CA GLU A 174 30.66 65.98 40.09
C GLU A 174 29.87 67.21 40.52
N ILE A 175 28.68 67.04 41.10
CA ILE A 175 28.12 67.98 42.09
C ILE A 175 27.48 67.21 43.26
N THR A 176 28.20 67.22 44.37
CA THR A 176 27.77 67.13 45.79
C THR A 176 26.38 66.58 46.14
N GLY A 177 26.38 65.41 46.78
CA GLY A 177 25.78 65.19 48.11
C GLY A 177 24.30 65.51 48.36
N SER A 178 23.47 64.47 48.40
CA SER A 178 22.70 64.18 49.63
C SER A 178 22.31 62.70 49.69
N VAL A 179 22.23 62.16 50.90
CA VAL A 179 21.70 60.82 51.15
C VAL A 179 20.19 60.85 50.95
N LEU A 180 19.73 60.37 49.80
CA LEU A 180 18.34 59.97 49.62
C LEU A 180 18.30 58.45 49.48
N THR A 181 18.31 57.80 50.65
CA THR A 181 17.73 56.47 50.80
C THR A 181 16.29 56.52 50.30
N SER A 182 16.05 55.98 49.11
CA SER A 182 14.70 55.61 48.67
C SER A 182 14.22 54.46 49.54
N GLN A 183 13.67 54.81 50.71
CA GLN A 183 12.84 53.92 51.49
C GLN A 183 11.66 53.49 50.61
N PHE A 184 11.79 52.33 49.97
CA PHE A 184 10.64 51.64 49.40
C PHE A 184 9.61 51.44 50.51
N PRO A 185 8.30 51.60 50.23
CA PRO A 185 7.27 51.39 51.23
C PRO A 185 7.29 49.94 51.71
N SER A 186 7.82 49.76 52.92
CA SER A 186 7.89 48.48 53.62
C SER A 186 6.48 48.07 54.08
N SER A 187 5.83 47.15 53.35
CA SER A 187 4.81 46.24 53.91
C SER A 187 4.15 45.26 52.92
N LYS A 188 4.44 45.30 51.61
CA LYS A 188 3.80 44.32 50.69
C LYS A 188 4.25 42.89 50.99
N SER A 189 3.29 42.03 51.32
CA SER A 189 3.52 40.59 51.45
C SER A 189 3.82 40.00 50.07
N LEU A 190 4.77 39.07 50.00
CA LEU A 190 4.98 38.26 48.80
C LEU A 190 4.16 36.97 48.90
N TYR A 191 3.79 36.42 47.75
CA TYR A 191 3.11 35.14 47.65
C TYR A 191 3.68 34.33 46.47
N LEU A 192 3.53 33.01 46.54
CA LEU A 192 3.86 32.09 45.45
C LEU A 192 2.61 31.78 44.62
N LEU A 193 2.65 32.08 43.33
CA LEU A 193 1.69 31.60 42.35
C LEU A 193 2.25 30.37 41.65
N ALA A 194 1.60 29.21 41.75
CA ALA A 194 1.95 28.06 40.92
C ALA A 194 1.60 28.35 39.45
N ILE A 195 2.60 28.39 38.58
CA ILE A 195 2.47 28.70 37.14
C ILE A 195 2.67 27.48 36.24
N TYR A 196 3.11 26.35 36.79
CA TYR A 196 3.26 25.06 36.10
C TYR A 196 3.29 23.91 37.12
N GLY A 197 2.88 22.72 36.70
CA GLY A 197 2.82 21.51 37.54
C GLY A 197 1.44 21.26 38.18
N PRO A 198 1.32 20.26 39.06
CA PRO A 198 0.03 19.79 39.62
C PRO A 198 -0.79 20.86 40.36
N TYR A 199 -0.11 21.91 40.85
CA TYR A 199 -0.69 22.96 41.67
C TYR A 199 -1.04 24.23 40.90
N ILE A 200 -0.96 24.23 39.56
CA ILE A 200 -1.14 25.42 38.72
C ILE A 200 -2.40 26.24 39.10
N GLY A 201 -2.24 27.57 39.18
CA GLY A 201 -3.28 28.51 39.60
C GLY A 201 -3.45 28.68 41.12
N LYS A 202 -2.91 27.77 41.95
CA LYS A 202 -2.94 27.93 43.42
C LYS A 202 -2.01 29.06 43.87
N LYS A 203 -2.48 29.84 44.85
CA LYS A 203 -1.75 30.95 45.49
C LYS A 203 -1.40 30.57 46.92
N PHE A 204 -0.17 30.82 47.34
CA PHE A 204 0.31 30.54 48.70
C PHE A 204 0.99 31.79 49.28
N LEU A 205 0.41 32.39 50.31
CA LEU A 205 0.97 33.58 50.97
C LEU A 205 2.26 33.21 51.73
N LEU A 206 3.28 34.07 51.68
CA LEU A 206 4.52 33.86 52.44
C LEU A 206 4.40 34.45 53.84
N ASN A 207 4.63 33.62 54.86
CA ASN A 207 4.62 33.99 56.27
C ASN A 207 5.65 35.09 56.58
N ASN A 208 5.43 35.83 57.67
CA ASN A 208 6.35 36.87 58.16
C ASN A 208 7.60 36.35 58.89
N GLN A 209 7.78 35.03 59.01
CA GLN A 209 8.98 34.39 59.58
C GLN A 209 9.53 33.32 58.63
N ASP A 210 9.06 32.08 58.74
CA ASP A 210 9.40 30.96 57.87
C ASP A 210 8.15 30.45 57.14
N THR A 211 8.30 30.14 55.85
CA THR A 211 7.33 29.39 55.03
C THR A 211 8.01 28.10 54.55
N LYS A 212 7.61 26.97 55.09
CA LYS A 212 8.17 25.64 54.80
C LYS A 212 7.39 25.00 53.65
N ILE A 213 8.10 24.32 52.75
CA ILE A 213 7.53 23.71 51.55
C ILE A 213 7.92 22.23 51.52
N GLY A 214 6.99 21.30 51.31
CA GLY A 214 7.25 19.86 51.24
C GLY A 214 6.00 18.99 51.18
N ARG A 215 6.14 17.65 51.14
CA ARG A 215 5.00 16.71 51.02
C ARG A 215 4.30 16.32 52.31
N ASP A 216 4.90 16.66 53.46
CA ASP A 216 4.36 16.29 54.77
C ASP A 216 3.30 17.31 55.22
N LEU A 217 2.15 16.80 55.65
CA LEU A 217 0.98 17.61 56.04
C LEU A 217 1.18 18.35 57.38
N THR A 218 2.13 17.91 58.21
CA THR A 218 2.34 18.43 59.57
C THR A 218 3.58 19.33 59.69
N LEU A 219 4.51 19.24 58.74
CA LEU A 219 5.82 19.92 58.79
C LEU A 219 5.93 21.16 57.90
N ASN A 220 4.95 21.41 57.01
CA ASN A 220 5.04 22.45 55.97
C ASN A 220 3.81 23.36 55.93
N ASP A 221 4.04 24.63 55.63
CA ASP A 221 3.00 25.63 55.38
C ASP A 221 2.45 25.53 53.95
N ILE A 222 3.30 25.13 53.00
CA ILE A 222 2.94 24.84 51.60
C ILE A 222 3.13 23.35 51.34
N VAL A 223 2.01 22.62 51.24
CA VAL A 223 2.00 21.18 51.02
C VAL A 223 1.98 20.85 49.53
N ILE A 224 3.10 20.32 49.03
CA ILE A 224 3.27 19.78 47.67
C ILE A 224 3.38 18.27 47.82
N ARG A 225 2.24 17.59 47.83
CA ARG A 225 2.12 16.16 48.17
C ARG A 225 1.76 15.28 47.00
N ASN A 226 0.89 15.75 46.10
CA ASN A 226 0.30 14.92 45.06
C ASN A 226 0.78 15.36 43.67
N ASN A 227 0.83 14.41 42.74
CA ASN A 227 1.09 14.64 41.32
C ASN A 227 -0.18 15.09 40.57
N ASP A 228 -0.06 15.25 39.24
CA ASP A 228 -1.16 15.63 38.35
C ASP A 228 -2.38 14.68 38.41
N LYS A 229 -2.18 13.41 38.77
CA LYS A 229 -3.23 12.38 38.92
C LYS A 229 -3.84 12.36 40.33
N GLY A 230 -3.46 13.29 41.21
CA GLY A 230 -3.93 13.33 42.60
C GLY A 230 -3.27 12.29 43.53
N VAL A 231 -2.31 11.51 43.04
CA VAL A 231 -1.61 10.45 43.79
C VAL A 231 -0.39 11.03 44.51
N LEU A 232 -0.04 10.48 45.68
CA LEU A 232 1.14 10.87 46.46
C LEU A 232 2.42 10.81 45.61
N ASP A 233 3.12 11.94 45.51
CA ASP A 233 4.44 12.07 44.91
C ASP A 233 5.53 11.82 46.00
N PRO A 234 6.27 10.70 45.94
CA PRO A 234 7.30 10.38 46.93
C PRO A 234 8.62 11.13 46.69
N SER A 235 8.79 11.76 45.52
CA SER A 235 10.02 12.43 45.10
C SER A 235 10.24 13.75 45.82
N ILE A 236 9.15 14.46 46.13
CA ILE A 236 9.19 15.65 46.98
C ILE A 236 9.57 15.22 48.42
N SER A 237 10.63 15.83 48.98
CA SER A 237 11.01 15.56 50.37
C SER A 237 9.93 15.96 51.37
N ARG A 238 9.85 15.24 52.51
CA ARG A 238 8.93 15.54 53.63
C ARG A 238 9.00 17.01 54.06
N ARG A 239 10.21 17.57 54.13
CA ARG A 239 10.50 19.01 54.10
C ARG A 239 11.47 19.23 52.94
N HIS A 240 11.10 20.06 51.97
CA HIS A 240 11.83 20.22 50.70
C HIS A 240 12.60 21.55 50.68
N ALA A 241 11.90 22.67 50.92
CA ALA A 241 12.50 24.01 50.96
C ALA A 241 11.99 24.80 52.18
N THR A 242 12.62 25.93 52.47
CA THR A 242 12.05 26.94 53.36
C THR A 242 12.40 28.32 52.84
N ILE A 243 11.39 29.18 52.73
CA ILE A 243 11.52 30.60 52.47
C ILE A 243 11.49 31.32 53.82
N SER A 244 12.54 32.06 54.16
CA SER A 244 12.67 32.80 55.41
C SER A 244 12.62 34.30 55.14
N LYS A 245 12.01 35.07 56.04
CA LYS A 245 11.97 36.54 55.98
C LYS A 245 12.90 37.12 57.05
N LYS A 246 14.00 37.75 56.65
CA LYS A 246 15.01 38.36 57.53
C LYS A 246 15.20 39.81 57.14
N ASN A 247 15.09 40.73 58.11
CA ASN A 247 15.25 42.18 57.91
C ASN A 247 14.38 42.75 56.76
N GLY A 248 13.17 42.21 56.56
CA GLY A 248 12.25 42.60 55.49
C GLY A 248 12.45 41.86 54.15
N ASN A 249 13.62 41.26 53.92
CA ASN A 249 13.95 40.54 52.69
C ASN A 249 13.58 39.05 52.80
N TYR A 250 13.18 38.46 51.67
CA TYR A 250 12.89 37.03 51.57
C TYR A 250 14.08 36.27 50.95
N SER A 251 14.41 35.13 51.53
CA SER A 251 15.44 34.21 51.05
C SER A 251 14.90 32.78 50.99
N ILE A 252 15.38 31.95 50.07
CA ILE A 252 15.05 30.52 49.98
C ILE A 252 16.26 29.65 50.25
N SER A 253 16.03 28.52 50.92
CA SER A 253 17.03 27.47 51.17
C SER A 253 16.45 26.07 50.93
N ASP A 254 17.22 25.23 50.24
CA ASP A 254 16.90 23.80 50.04
C ASP A 254 17.21 23.02 51.32
N LYS A 255 16.25 22.24 51.83
CA LYS A 255 16.42 21.48 53.09
C LYS A 255 16.96 20.08 52.82
N ARG A 256 18.02 20.00 52.00
CA ARG A 256 18.64 18.76 51.51
C ARG A 256 17.60 17.83 50.86
N SER A 257 16.82 18.37 49.94
CA SER A 257 15.74 17.61 49.30
C SER A 257 16.28 16.54 48.34
N LYS A 258 15.47 15.51 48.04
CA LYS A 258 15.85 14.39 47.16
C LYS A 258 16.18 14.87 45.75
N THR A 259 15.32 15.73 45.20
CA THR A 259 15.32 16.18 43.79
C THR A 259 15.88 17.60 43.58
N ARG A 260 16.07 18.35 44.66
CA ARG A 260 16.56 19.75 44.73
C ARG A 260 15.57 20.82 44.28
N THR A 261 15.69 21.96 44.95
CA THR A 261 15.06 23.23 44.58
C THR A 261 15.92 23.95 43.54
N TYR A 262 15.30 24.61 42.57
CA TYR A 262 15.98 25.53 41.65
C TYR A 262 15.33 26.91 41.71
N VAL A 263 16.12 27.97 41.53
CA VAL A 263 15.65 29.36 41.41
C VAL A 263 16.17 29.91 40.09
N ASN A 264 15.30 30.25 39.15
CA ASN A 264 15.68 30.74 37.82
C ASN A 264 16.73 29.83 37.13
N GLN A 265 16.50 28.52 37.11
CA GLN A 265 17.43 27.46 36.63
C GLN A 265 18.75 27.29 37.42
N VAL A 266 19.02 28.08 38.46
CA VAL A 266 20.16 27.86 39.37
C VAL A 266 19.78 26.80 40.40
N LYS A 267 20.55 25.71 40.47
CA LYS A 267 20.37 24.60 41.42
C LYS A 267 20.82 25.02 42.83
N MET A 268 19.95 24.85 43.82
CA MET A 268 20.29 25.13 45.22
C MET A 268 21.22 24.06 45.81
N GLY A 269 22.35 24.47 46.38
CA GLY A 269 23.23 23.65 47.20
C GLY A 269 22.68 23.35 48.61
N PRO A 270 23.32 22.44 49.37
CA PRO A 270 22.81 21.96 50.67
C PRO A 270 22.89 22.97 51.83
N ALA A 271 23.58 24.09 51.64
CA ALA A 271 23.80 25.15 52.63
C ALA A 271 23.43 26.54 52.09
N ASP A 272 22.88 26.60 50.88
CA ASP A 272 22.68 27.84 50.14
C ASP A 272 21.41 28.55 50.63
N GLU A 273 21.52 29.86 50.80
CA GLU A 273 20.41 30.75 51.11
C GLU A 273 20.41 31.89 50.07
N LEU A 274 19.57 31.78 49.03
CA LEU A 274 19.50 32.77 47.94
C LEU A 274 18.39 33.80 48.23
N PRO A 275 18.64 35.11 48.04
CA PRO A 275 17.58 36.11 48.08
C PRO A 275 16.61 35.90 46.91
N ILE A 276 15.30 36.01 47.16
CA ILE A 276 14.26 35.90 46.15
C ILE A 276 13.52 37.23 45.97
N HIS A 277 13.28 37.60 44.71
CA HIS A 277 12.67 38.87 44.33
C HIS A 277 11.36 38.64 43.57
N GLU A 278 10.62 39.72 43.35
CA GLU A 278 9.40 39.65 42.54
C GLU A 278 9.72 39.20 41.09
N ASN A 279 8.88 38.32 40.54
CA ASN A 279 9.06 37.63 39.25
C ASN A 279 10.22 36.62 39.18
N ASP A 280 10.79 36.18 40.31
CA ASP A 280 11.61 34.97 40.31
C ASP A 280 10.76 33.70 40.21
N GLU A 281 11.31 32.68 39.56
CA GLU A 281 10.64 31.40 39.35
C GLU A 281 11.36 30.30 40.13
N ILE A 282 10.65 29.70 41.08
CA ILE A 282 11.13 28.65 41.99
C ILE A 282 10.57 27.32 41.52
N GLU A 283 11.45 26.40 41.13
CA GLU A 283 11.08 25.03 40.75
C GLU A 283 11.34 24.08 41.91
N ILE A 284 10.26 23.44 42.37
CA ILE A 284 10.31 22.28 43.26
C ILE A 284 10.26 21.06 42.36
N VAL A 285 11.42 20.42 42.17
CA VAL A 285 11.59 19.33 41.21
C VAL A 285 10.92 18.06 41.70
N SER A 286 10.24 17.37 40.78
CA SER A 286 9.68 16.04 40.97
C SER A 286 10.26 15.11 39.90
N ASP A 287 10.41 13.82 40.21
CA ASP A 287 10.77 12.81 39.19
C ASP A 287 9.61 12.47 38.24
N GLN A 288 8.41 13.00 38.51
CA GLN A 288 7.24 12.90 37.64
C GLN A 288 6.96 14.24 36.92
N LYS A 289 6.64 15.30 37.68
CA LYS A 289 6.38 16.63 37.10
C LYS A 289 6.59 17.75 38.13
N SER A 290 7.66 18.53 37.94
CA SER A 290 7.99 19.67 38.81
C SER A 290 6.83 20.65 38.97
N THR A 291 6.72 21.25 40.16
CA THR A 291 5.88 22.43 40.38
C THR A 291 6.75 23.69 40.29
N ILE A 292 6.38 24.62 39.42
CA ILE A 292 7.07 25.91 39.29
C ILE A 292 6.17 27.01 39.84
N PHE A 293 6.71 27.76 40.79
CA PHE A 293 6.08 28.94 41.37
C PHE A 293 6.70 30.21 40.81
N ARG A 294 5.90 31.26 40.64
CA ARG A 294 6.39 32.63 40.48
C ARG A 294 6.16 33.41 41.77
N VAL A 295 7.19 34.10 42.24
CA VAL A 295 7.10 35.04 43.37
C VAL A 295 6.43 36.32 42.88
N LEU A 296 5.35 36.75 43.55
CA LEU A 296 4.60 37.96 43.20
C LEU A 296 4.23 38.76 44.45
N ALA A 297 4.13 40.09 44.34
CA ALA A 297 3.63 40.92 45.43
C ALA A 297 2.09 40.89 45.51
N GLU A 298 1.58 41.07 46.73
CA GLU A 298 0.15 41.15 47.00
C GLU A 298 -0.54 42.25 46.16
N GLY A 299 -1.63 41.85 45.48
CA GLY A 299 -2.35 42.67 44.49
C GLY A 299 -1.96 42.43 43.02
N PHE A 300 -0.82 41.78 42.73
CA PHE A 300 -0.43 41.42 41.36
C PHE A 300 -0.78 39.97 41.03
N PHE A 301 -1.14 39.69 39.78
CA PHE A 301 -1.41 38.33 39.30
C PHE A 301 -0.77 38.13 37.91
N ASN A 302 0.11 37.14 37.79
CA ASN A 302 0.82 36.85 36.53
C ASN A 302 0.90 35.34 36.31
N PRO A 303 -0.14 34.71 35.73
CA PRO A 303 -0.20 33.27 35.47
C PRO A 303 0.54 32.86 34.18
N SER A 304 1.34 33.75 33.58
CA SER A 304 2.06 33.42 32.34
C SER A 304 3.02 32.25 32.54
N ARG A 305 3.22 31.42 31.51
CA ARG A 305 4.11 30.23 31.55
C ARG A 305 5.50 30.52 32.14
N PRO A 306 6.20 29.51 32.67
CA PRO A 306 7.61 29.63 33.06
C PRO A 306 8.46 30.24 31.95
N LYS A 307 9.31 31.20 32.33
CA LYS A 307 10.29 31.87 31.45
C LYS A 307 11.73 31.63 31.91
N LYS A 308 11.93 31.53 33.22
CA LYS A 308 13.21 31.43 33.92
C LYS A 308 13.45 30.04 34.55
N ALA A 309 12.41 29.24 34.77
CA ALA A 309 12.50 27.88 35.33
C ALA A 309 11.93 26.81 34.38
N GLY A 310 12.16 25.53 34.69
CA GLY A 310 11.75 24.38 33.89
C GLY A 310 12.67 24.05 32.69
N LEU A 311 12.46 22.87 32.13
CA LEU A 311 13.17 22.34 30.96
C LEU A 311 12.87 23.14 29.68
N TRP A 312 13.76 23.07 28.68
CA TRP A 312 13.68 23.88 27.45
C TRP A 312 12.34 23.73 26.73
N TRP A 313 11.79 22.52 26.64
CA TRP A 313 10.49 22.27 26.02
C TRP A 313 9.32 22.84 26.84
N VAL A 314 9.40 22.90 28.17
CA VAL A 314 8.36 23.55 29.01
C VAL A 314 8.24 25.04 28.65
N ARG A 315 9.38 25.68 28.37
CA ARG A 315 9.45 27.08 27.90
C ARG A 315 9.01 27.23 26.44
N ASN A 316 9.36 26.28 25.56
CA ASN A 316 9.25 26.43 24.10
C ASN A 316 8.22 25.54 23.38
N LYS A 317 7.42 24.69 24.06
CA LYS A 317 6.48 23.70 23.47
C LYS A 317 5.66 24.23 22.30
N PHE A 318 5.18 25.48 22.40
CA PHE A 318 4.41 26.12 21.34
C PHE A 318 5.22 26.38 20.05
N ARG A 319 6.47 26.89 20.16
CA ARG A 319 7.33 27.11 18.98
C ARG A 319 7.68 25.79 18.29
N LEU A 320 7.91 24.74 19.08
CA LEU A 320 8.19 23.41 18.56
C LEU A 320 7.05 22.89 17.67
N GLY A 321 5.78 23.06 18.08
CA GLY A 321 4.62 22.65 17.29
C GLY A 321 4.52 23.37 15.94
N VAL A 322 4.80 24.68 15.89
CA VAL A 322 4.81 25.45 14.63
C VAL A 322 5.97 25.05 13.71
N TYR A 323 7.17 24.84 14.26
CA TYR A 323 8.31 24.40 13.45
C TYR A 323 8.10 22.98 12.89
N LEU A 324 7.57 22.05 13.68
CA LEU A 324 7.24 20.70 13.19
C LEU A 324 6.17 20.75 12.09
N SER A 325 5.08 21.50 12.30
CA SER A 325 4.04 21.75 11.28
C SER A 325 4.61 22.25 9.95
N LEU A 326 5.52 23.22 9.99
CA LEU A 326 6.15 23.79 8.80
C LEU A 326 7.13 22.81 8.13
N ILE A 327 7.87 22.01 8.91
CA ILE A 327 8.74 20.94 8.38
C ILE A 327 7.91 19.87 7.66
N PHE A 328 6.83 19.37 8.29
CA PHE A 328 5.94 18.39 7.64
C PHE A 328 5.30 18.94 6.36
N SER A 329 4.84 20.20 6.37
CA SER A 329 4.28 20.84 5.17
C SER A 329 5.29 20.94 4.02
N LEU A 330 6.56 21.25 4.32
CA LEU A 330 7.65 21.28 3.33
C LEU A 330 7.99 19.88 2.79
N ILE A 331 7.98 18.84 3.63
CA ILE A 331 8.20 17.46 3.21
C ILE A 331 7.09 17.03 2.24
N MET A 332 5.82 17.31 2.55
CA MET A 332 4.70 16.97 1.65
C MET A 332 4.75 17.73 0.33
N LEU A 333 5.14 19.01 0.33
CA LEU A 333 5.37 19.78 -0.90
C LEU A 333 6.53 19.21 -1.74
N GLY A 334 7.59 18.72 -1.10
CA GLY A 334 8.68 18.02 -1.78
C GLY A 334 8.24 16.71 -2.43
N ALA A 335 7.46 15.89 -1.70
CA ALA A 335 6.90 14.64 -2.20
C ALA A 335 5.94 14.87 -3.38
N LEU A 336 5.08 15.88 -3.30
CA LEU A 336 4.21 16.33 -4.41
C LEU A 336 5.00 16.72 -5.66
N GLY A 337 6.08 17.48 -5.49
CA GLY A 337 6.97 17.86 -6.59
C GLY A 337 7.66 16.66 -7.24
N LEU A 338 8.05 15.66 -6.44
CA LEU A 338 8.62 14.41 -6.93
C LEU A 338 7.59 13.59 -7.72
N SER A 339 6.38 13.41 -7.15
CA SER A 339 5.26 12.71 -7.78
C SER A 339 4.87 13.33 -9.13
N CYS A 340 4.76 14.66 -9.20
CA CYS A 340 4.50 15.36 -10.46
C CYS A 340 5.63 15.18 -11.49
N LYS A 341 6.90 15.14 -11.06
CA LYS A 341 8.03 14.90 -11.97
C LYS A 341 8.00 13.47 -12.52
N ILE A 342 7.76 12.48 -11.65
CA ILE A 342 7.62 11.05 -12.01
C ILE A 342 6.47 10.88 -13.01
N ARG A 343 5.30 11.48 -12.74
CA ARG A 343 4.15 11.43 -13.64
C ARG A 343 4.45 12.01 -15.02
N ASN A 344 5.10 13.17 -15.10
CA ASN A 344 5.39 13.78 -16.40
C ASN A 344 6.30 12.88 -17.25
N ALA A 345 7.39 12.36 -16.65
CA ALA A 345 8.37 11.55 -17.38
C ALA A 345 7.76 10.37 -18.15
N ALA A 346 6.80 9.65 -17.57
CA ALA A 346 6.21 8.47 -18.20
C ALA A 346 4.92 8.74 -19.02
N ASN A 347 4.50 10.00 -19.15
CA ASN A 347 3.42 10.43 -20.07
C ASN A 347 3.95 11.29 -21.23
N ASP A 348 5.26 11.56 -21.29
CA ASP A 348 5.87 12.35 -22.36
C ASP A 348 5.94 11.51 -23.65
N THR A 349 5.08 11.83 -24.62
CA THR A 349 5.08 11.22 -25.97
C THR A 349 6.41 11.53 -26.69
N PRO A 350 7.14 10.54 -27.26
CA PRO A 350 8.35 10.81 -28.02
C PRO A 350 8.05 11.51 -29.35
N ASP A 351 8.80 12.60 -29.68
CA ASP A 351 8.65 13.36 -30.95
C ASP A 351 8.78 12.48 -32.22
N GLU A 352 9.57 11.41 -32.14
CA GLU A 352 9.80 10.42 -33.19
C GLU A 352 10.22 9.11 -32.52
N LEU A 353 9.50 8.02 -32.74
CA LEU A 353 9.87 6.69 -32.23
C LEU A 353 11.14 6.17 -32.91
N LYS A 354 12.06 5.66 -32.09
CA LYS A 354 13.37 5.12 -32.51
C LYS A 354 13.62 3.80 -31.81
N PHE A 355 14.19 2.87 -32.57
CA PHE A 355 14.53 1.53 -32.10
C PHE A 355 15.97 1.21 -32.50
N PHE A 356 16.75 0.67 -31.57
CA PHE A 356 18.14 0.28 -31.77
C PHE A 356 18.38 -1.15 -31.26
N GLU A 357 18.79 -2.07 -32.12
CA GLU A 357 19.09 -3.45 -31.74
C GLU A 357 20.58 -3.61 -31.38
N GLU A 358 20.85 -4.26 -30.24
CA GLU A 358 22.19 -4.71 -29.83
C GLU A 358 22.18 -6.15 -29.29
N ILE A 359 23.35 -6.78 -29.25
CA ILE A 359 23.57 -8.00 -28.48
C ILE A 359 23.75 -7.58 -27.01
N TRP A 360 22.76 -7.87 -26.17
CA TRP A 360 22.80 -7.54 -24.76
C TRP A 360 23.67 -8.52 -23.97
N TYR A 361 23.55 -9.83 -24.25
CA TYR A 361 24.41 -10.86 -23.66
C TYR A 361 24.88 -11.84 -24.73
N GLN A 362 26.20 -12.00 -24.84
CA GLN A 362 26.84 -12.93 -25.77
C GLN A 362 27.04 -14.28 -25.08
N ASN A 363 26.58 -15.36 -25.72
CA ASN A 363 26.67 -16.70 -25.16
C ASN A 363 27.86 -17.47 -25.77
N ASP A 364 28.92 -17.65 -24.98
CA ASP A 364 30.13 -18.38 -25.40
C ASP A 364 29.94 -19.90 -25.54
N SER A 365 28.80 -20.46 -25.11
CA SER A 365 28.48 -21.88 -25.30
C SER A 365 28.08 -22.16 -26.76
N GLY A 366 29.09 -22.50 -27.57
CA GLY A 366 28.98 -22.60 -29.02
C GLY A 366 27.92 -23.58 -29.56
N GLN A 367 27.51 -23.32 -30.81
CA GLN A 367 26.39 -23.94 -31.54
C GLN A 367 26.09 -25.42 -31.20
N GLY A 368 25.14 -25.61 -30.29
CA GLY A 368 24.42 -26.87 -30.12
C GLY A 368 23.32 -27.05 -31.19
N ASN A 369 22.91 -28.29 -31.44
CA ASN A 369 21.76 -28.55 -32.30
C ASN A 369 20.47 -28.11 -31.61
N SER A 370 19.67 -27.29 -32.32
CA SER A 370 18.23 -27.04 -32.10
C SER A 370 17.77 -26.93 -30.64
N LEU A 371 17.92 -25.75 -30.05
CA LEU A 371 16.85 -25.26 -29.16
C LEU A 371 15.59 -25.07 -30.02
N GLU A 372 14.51 -25.76 -29.64
CA GLU A 372 13.15 -25.44 -30.04
C GLU A 372 12.47 -24.83 -28.82
N HIS A 373 12.33 -23.50 -28.84
CA HIS A 373 11.80 -22.64 -27.77
C HIS A 373 12.67 -22.55 -26.50
N ALA A 374 13.33 -21.40 -26.33
CA ALA A 374 14.00 -20.98 -25.10
C ALA A 374 13.04 -20.24 -24.18
N SER A 375 13.22 -20.38 -22.86
CA SER A 375 12.45 -19.63 -21.87
C SER A 375 13.28 -18.53 -21.24
N LEU A 376 12.65 -17.39 -20.99
CA LEU A 376 13.18 -16.25 -20.26
C LEU A 376 12.09 -15.62 -19.42
N ALA A 377 12.50 -14.95 -18.33
CA ALA A 377 11.65 -14.14 -17.48
C ALA A 377 12.46 -12.98 -16.84
N LEU A 378 11.80 -11.86 -16.57
CA LEU A 378 12.38 -10.60 -16.07
C LEU A 378 11.68 -10.15 -14.78
N ALA A 379 12.47 -9.80 -13.76
CA ALA A 379 12.02 -9.18 -12.52
C ALA A 379 13.21 -8.60 -11.74
N ASP A 380 12.94 -7.74 -10.74
CA ASP A 380 13.92 -7.49 -9.68
C ASP A 380 14.00 -8.76 -8.79
N LEU A 381 15.09 -9.50 -8.92
CA LEU A 381 15.34 -10.73 -8.18
C LEU A 381 16.17 -10.47 -6.91
N THR A 382 16.94 -9.40 -6.89
CA THR A 382 17.91 -9.09 -5.83
C THR A 382 17.41 -8.08 -4.80
N GLY A 383 16.31 -7.39 -5.09
CA GLY A 383 15.74 -6.31 -4.26
C GLY A 383 16.51 -5.00 -4.35
N ASP A 384 17.32 -4.82 -5.40
CA ASP A 384 18.15 -3.65 -5.59
C ASP A 384 17.49 -2.57 -6.48
N GLY A 385 16.30 -2.87 -6.97
CA GLY A 385 15.48 -2.03 -7.83
C GLY A 385 15.76 -2.21 -9.32
N LYS A 386 16.63 -3.11 -9.78
CA LYS A 386 16.90 -3.28 -11.22
C LYS A 386 16.28 -4.54 -11.79
N VAL A 387 16.02 -4.54 -13.10
CA VAL A 387 15.39 -5.68 -13.78
C VAL A 387 16.43 -6.73 -14.14
N ASP A 388 16.46 -7.82 -13.39
CA ASP A 388 17.29 -8.99 -13.61
C ASP A 388 16.64 -9.99 -14.60
N LEU A 389 17.44 -10.93 -15.09
CA LEU A 389 17.03 -11.95 -16.06
C LEU A 389 17.19 -13.36 -15.52
N VAL A 390 16.17 -14.20 -15.69
CA VAL A 390 16.27 -15.67 -15.60
C VAL A 390 16.01 -16.28 -16.98
N TYR A 391 16.83 -17.24 -17.41
CA TYR A 391 16.61 -17.91 -18.70
C TYR A 391 17.13 -19.36 -18.71
N THR A 392 16.70 -20.13 -19.72
CA THR A 392 17.24 -21.47 -20.01
C THR A 392 18.29 -21.43 -21.13
N ASN A 393 19.42 -22.10 -20.92
CA ASN A 393 20.45 -22.25 -21.96
C ASN A 393 20.15 -23.44 -22.90
N TYR A 394 21.05 -23.69 -23.87
CA TYR A 394 20.95 -24.79 -24.83
C TYR A 394 20.77 -26.19 -24.23
N SER A 395 21.25 -26.41 -23.01
CA SER A 395 21.12 -27.69 -22.29
C SER A 395 19.81 -27.79 -21.50
N GLY A 396 19.02 -26.71 -21.42
CA GLY A 396 17.89 -26.56 -20.51
C GLY A 396 18.28 -26.14 -19.09
N GLU A 397 19.55 -25.80 -18.84
CA GLU A 397 19.99 -25.35 -17.50
C GLU A 397 19.46 -23.94 -17.21
N LEU A 398 19.00 -23.74 -15.98
CA LEU A 398 18.46 -22.47 -15.49
C LEU A 398 19.58 -21.55 -14.98
N ILE A 399 19.63 -20.32 -15.50
CA ILE A 399 20.64 -19.29 -15.18
C ILE A 399 19.94 -17.99 -14.81
N ALA A 400 20.40 -17.31 -13.76
CA ALA A 400 20.02 -15.93 -13.44
C ALA A 400 21.21 -14.97 -13.60
N LEU A 401 20.97 -13.82 -14.21
CA LEU A 401 21.94 -12.75 -14.48
C LEU A 401 21.42 -11.41 -13.94
N ASP A 402 22.32 -10.62 -13.35
CA ASP A 402 22.03 -9.24 -12.94
C ASP A 402 21.82 -8.36 -14.19
N GLY A 403 20.78 -7.54 -14.18
CA GLY A 403 20.33 -6.78 -15.36
C GLY A 403 21.35 -5.78 -15.93
N VAL A 404 22.21 -5.21 -15.09
CA VAL A 404 23.07 -4.07 -15.45
C VAL A 404 24.53 -4.48 -15.57
N THR A 405 25.03 -5.27 -14.63
CA THR A 405 26.39 -5.82 -14.64
C THR A 405 26.52 -7.01 -15.58
N LYS A 406 25.42 -7.72 -15.85
CA LYS A 406 25.37 -8.97 -16.63
C LYS A 406 26.18 -10.11 -16.00
N GLU A 407 26.54 -9.96 -14.71
CA GLU A 407 27.19 -11.01 -13.94
C GLU A 407 26.18 -12.09 -13.52
N MET A 408 26.65 -13.31 -13.38
CA MET A 408 25.82 -14.45 -12.98
C MET A 408 25.49 -14.39 -11.50
N ILE A 409 24.20 -14.27 -11.17
CA ILE A 409 23.70 -14.37 -9.80
C ILE A 409 23.81 -15.82 -9.33
N TRP A 410 23.24 -16.76 -10.11
CA TRP A 410 23.32 -18.20 -9.86
C TRP A 410 23.09 -19.04 -11.13
N HIS A 411 23.45 -20.33 -11.09
CA HIS A 411 23.31 -21.27 -12.22
C HIS A 411 23.09 -22.70 -11.73
N LYS A 412 22.01 -23.34 -12.21
CA LYS A 412 21.59 -24.70 -11.85
C LYS A 412 22.09 -25.77 -12.84
N LYS A 413 23.40 -26.04 -12.83
CA LYS A 413 24.13 -27.01 -13.70
C LYS A 413 23.66 -28.49 -13.69
N GLN A 414 22.67 -28.84 -12.87
CA GLN A 414 22.15 -30.20 -12.73
C GLN A 414 20.61 -30.25 -12.73
N PHE A 415 19.98 -29.11 -13.02
CA PHE A 415 18.54 -28.99 -13.19
C PHE A 415 18.28 -28.62 -14.65
N PHE A 416 17.43 -29.38 -15.31
CA PHE A 416 17.13 -29.21 -16.73
C PHE A 416 15.63 -29.01 -16.88
N VAL A 417 15.25 -27.85 -17.42
CA VAL A 417 13.88 -27.51 -17.79
C VAL A 417 13.56 -28.18 -19.13
N PRO A 418 12.40 -28.85 -19.30
CA PRO A 418 11.96 -29.33 -20.60
C PRO A 418 11.82 -28.20 -21.64
N THR A 419 12.20 -28.47 -22.88
CA THR A 419 12.02 -27.55 -24.01
C THR A 419 10.55 -27.18 -24.19
N GLY A 420 10.26 -25.89 -24.38
CA GLY A 420 8.89 -25.40 -24.57
C GLY A 420 8.03 -25.28 -23.32
N VAL A 421 8.58 -25.45 -22.10
CA VAL A 421 7.86 -25.13 -20.85
C VAL A 421 8.40 -23.81 -20.28
N PRO A 422 7.57 -22.75 -20.18
CA PRO A 422 8.01 -21.46 -19.63
C PRO A 422 8.39 -21.49 -18.14
N ILE A 423 9.30 -20.59 -17.77
CA ILE A 423 9.60 -20.16 -16.40
C ILE A 423 8.49 -19.20 -15.94
N VAL A 424 8.13 -19.27 -14.65
CA VAL A 424 7.12 -18.40 -14.03
C VAL A 424 7.74 -17.69 -12.83
N LEU A 425 7.42 -16.40 -12.65
CA LEU A 425 7.95 -15.55 -11.58
C LEU A 425 6.84 -15.11 -10.62
N ALA A 426 6.99 -15.47 -9.36
CA ALA A 426 6.06 -15.11 -8.29
C ALA A 426 6.79 -14.95 -6.96
N ASP A 427 6.24 -14.20 -6.02
CA ASP A 427 6.74 -14.20 -4.64
C ASP A 427 6.21 -15.48 -3.97
N LEU A 428 7.06 -16.48 -3.80
CA LEU A 428 6.69 -17.83 -3.34
C LEU A 428 7.01 -18.07 -1.87
N ASN A 429 7.73 -17.14 -1.23
CA ASN A 429 8.10 -17.20 0.19
C ASN A 429 7.66 -15.94 0.98
N MET A 430 6.96 -15.01 0.33
CA MET A 430 6.43 -13.75 0.86
C MET A 430 7.53 -12.77 1.35
N ASN A 431 8.71 -12.78 0.72
CA ASN A 431 9.80 -11.85 1.03
C ASN A 431 9.68 -10.49 0.31
N GLY A 432 8.74 -10.34 -0.63
CA GLY A 432 8.52 -9.14 -1.44
C GLY A 432 9.31 -9.08 -2.75
N LEU A 433 10.12 -10.09 -3.06
CA LEU A 433 10.88 -10.25 -4.31
C LEU A 433 10.25 -11.34 -5.18
N LYS A 434 10.72 -11.49 -6.42
CA LYS A 434 10.25 -12.56 -7.32
C LYS A 434 11.16 -13.78 -7.23
N ASP A 435 10.55 -14.90 -6.84
CA ASP A 435 11.13 -16.23 -6.92
C ASP A 435 10.83 -16.89 -8.27
N VAL A 436 11.55 -17.97 -8.57
CA VAL A 436 11.53 -18.68 -9.85
C VAL A 436 10.86 -20.04 -9.69
N LEU A 437 9.75 -20.24 -10.39
CA LEU A 437 9.09 -21.54 -10.50
C LEU A 437 9.40 -22.18 -11.85
N ALA A 438 9.94 -23.40 -11.83
CA ALA A 438 10.33 -24.14 -13.02
C ALA A 438 9.96 -25.63 -12.94
N VAL A 439 9.59 -26.20 -14.10
CA VAL A 439 9.32 -27.64 -14.25
C VAL A 439 10.62 -28.38 -14.57
N GLY A 440 10.90 -29.48 -13.86
CA GLY A 440 12.01 -30.38 -14.14
C GLY A 440 11.66 -31.49 -15.14
N GLN A 441 12.67 -32.11 -15.75
CA GLN A 441 12.52 -33.30 -16.62
C GLN A 441 11.86 -34.52 -15.97
N ASP A 442 11.70 -34.53 -14.65
CA ASP A 442 11.02 -35.57 -13.86
C ASP A 442 9.55 -35.22 -13.52
N SER A 443 8.99 -34.20 -14.19
CA SER A 443 7.63 -33.68 -13.98
C SER A 443 7.37 -33.18 -12.55
N ARG A 444 8.41 -32.69 -11.85
CA ARG A 444 8.27 -31.92 -10.60
C ARG A 444 8.38 -30.42 -10.84
N LEU A 445 7.72 -29.67 -9.97
CA LEU A 445 7.92 -28.24 -9.81
C LEU A 445 8.99 -27.97 -8.76
N HIS A 446 9.97 -27.16 -9.13
CA HIS A 446 10.99 -26.62 -8.24
C HIS A 446 10.77 -25.11 -8.09
N ALA A 447 10.63 -24.65 -6.85
CA ALA A 447 10.67 -23.23 -6.52
C ALA A 447 12.07 -22.85 -6.05
N PHE A 448 12.67 -21.85 -6.68
CA PHE A 448 13.98 -21.32 -6.32
C PHE A 448 13.89 -19.85 -5.93
N ASP A 449 14.51 -19.48 -4.82
CA ASP A 449 14.68 -18.08 -4.38
C ASP A 449 15.34 -17.27 -5.50
N GLY A 450 14.74 -16.13 -5.87
CA GLY A 450 15.23 -15.31 -6.99
C GLY A 450 16.64 -14.78 -6.77
N SER A 451 16.95 -14.37 -5.54
CA SER A 451 18.18 -13.65 -5.17
C SER A 451 19.41 -14.55 -5.06
N ILE A 452 19.24 -15.80 -4.60
CA ILE A 452 20.35 -16.73 -4.32
C ILE A 452 20.20 -18.10 -4.98
N GLY A 453 19.06 -18.38 -5.61
CA GLY A 453 18.78 -19.68 -6.23
C GLY A 453 18.68 -20.82 -5.23
N ALA A 454 18.36 -20.57 -3.96
CA ALA A 454 18.10 -21.63 -2.98
C ALA A 454 16.78 -22.34 -3.30
N GLU A 455 16.67 -23.65 -3.11
CA GLU A 455 15.38 -24.34 -3.27
C GLU A 455 14.48 -24.00 -2.08
N ILE A 456 13.32 -23.38 -2.34
CA ILE A 456 12.32 -23.01 -1.33
C ILE A 456 11.50 -24.26 -0.99
N TRP A 457 10.95 -24.89 -2.02
CA TRP A 457 10.19 -26.13 -1.93
C TRP A 457 10.26 -26.90 -3.26
N LEU A 458 9.84 -28.16 -3.19
CA LEU A 458 9.87 -29.11 -4.29
C LEU A 458 8.59 -29.96 -4.25
N SER A 459 7.87 -30.01 -5.36
CA SER A 459 6.61 -30.75 -5.44
C SER A 459 6.79 -32.27 -5.35
N PRO A 460 5.71 -33.01 -5.06
CA PRO A 460 5.62 -34.43 -5.38
C PRO A 460 5.88 -34.68 -6.88
N ILE A 461 6.28 -35.91 -7.20
CA ILE A 461 6.32 -36.38 -8.60
C ILE A 461 4.88 -36.57 -9.06
N PHE A 462 4.39 -35.67 -9.90
CA PHE A 462 3.03 -35.76 -10.44
C PHE A 462 2.87 -36.90 -11.45
N GLY A 463 3.91 -37.15 -12.25
CA GLY A 463 3.85 -38.11 -13.35
C GLY A 463 3.16 -37.51 -14.58
N GLY A 464 3.10 -38.32 -15.65
CA GLY A 464 2.66 -37.84 -16.96
C GLY A 464 3.63 -36.80 -17.57
N ILE A 465 3.24 -36.28 -18.73
CA ILE A 465 3.92 -35.15 -19.38
C ILE A 465 3.16 -33.90 -18.96
N ILE A 466 3.87 -32.88 -18.48
CA ILE A 466 3.26 -31.58 -18.15
C ILE A 466 2.74 -30.89 -19.43
N SER A 467 1.58 -30.24 -19.36
CA SER A 467 0.93 -29.65 -20.54
C SER A 467 1.43 -28.26 -20.91
N GLY A 468 1.76 -27.42 -19.92
CA GLY A 468 2.21 -26.04 -20.05
C GLY A 468 2.90 -25.54 -18.76
N PRO A 469 3.15 -24.23 -18.62
CA PRO A 469 3.69 -23.67 -17.38
C PRO A 469 2.68 -23.79 -16.23
N PRO A 470 3.15 -23.77 -14.98
CA PRO A 470 2.28 -23.62 -13.82
C PRO A 470 1.66 -22.22 -13.77
N VAL A 471 0.57 -22.05 -13.05
CA VAL A 471 0.05 -20.72 -12.69
C VAL A 471 0.10 -20.53 -11.18
N VAL A 472 0.39 -19.31 -10.73
CA VAL A 472 0.56 -18.95 -9.33
C VAL A 472 -0.41 -17.81 -8.98
N ALA A 473 -1.32 -18.07 -8.05
CA ALA A 473 -2.36 -17.12 -7.63
C ALA A 473 -2.76 -17.39 -6.18
N ASP A 474 -3.53 -16.49 -5.57
CA ASP A 474 -4.21 -16.74 -4.30
C ASP A 474 -5.62 -17.25 -4.65
N LEU A 475 -5.84 -18.57 -4.64
CA LEU A 475 -7.05 -19.21 -5.16
C LEU A 475 -8.12 -19.40 -4.08
N ASN A 476 -7.72 -19.38 -2.81
CA ASN A 476 -8.58 -19.56 -1.66
C ASN A 476 -8.79 -18.25 -0.84
N ASN A 477 -8.17 -17.15 -1.26
CA ASN A 477 -8.18 -15.83 -0.61
C ASN A 477 -7.58 -15.82 0.82
N ASP A 478 -6.65 -16.73 1.14
CA ASP A 478 -5.99 -16.78 2.45
C ASP A 478 -4.76 -15.85 2.57
N GLY A 479 -4.29 -15.29 1.44
CA GLY A 479 -3.16 -14.37 1.36
C GLY A 479 -1.83 -15.03 1.02
N PHE A 480 -1.75 -16.36 0.95
CA PHE A 480 -0.59 -17.09 0.44
C PHE A 480 -0.67 -17.26 -1.10
N LYS A 481 0.34 -17.90 -1.69
CA LYS A 481 0.36 -18.22 -3.12
C LYS A 481 0.21 -19.72 -3.33
N ASP A 482 -0.91 -20.08 -3.96
CA ASP A 482 -1.21 -21.39 -4.47
C ASP A 482 -0.59 -21.59 -5.86
N VAL A 483 -0.40 -22.86 -6.24
CA VAL A 483 0.21 -23.24 -7.50
C VAL A 483 -0.62 -24.30 -8.22
N MET A 484 -1.04 -24.03 -9.45
CA MET A 484 -1.71 -24.98 -10.33
C MET A 484 -0.77 -25.49 -11.42
N ILE A 485 -0.85 -26.78 -11.74
CA ILE A 485 -0.19 -27.37 -12.91
C ILE A 485 -1.01 -28.51 -13.51
N CYS A 486 -0.98 -28.64 -14.85
CA CYS A 486 -1.73 -29.64 -15.59
C CYS A 486 -0.81 -30.63 -16.32
N SER A 487 -1.26 -31.87 -16.46
CA SER A 487 -0.62 -32.90 -17.27
C SER A 487 -1.46 -33.24 -18.52
N LYS A 488 -0.77 -33.63 -19.59
CA LYS A 488 -1.38 -34.12 -20.85
C LYS A 488 -2.26 -35.35 -20.65
N SER A 489 -2.07 -36.07 -19.55
CA SER A 489 -2.91 -37.19 -19.09
C SER A 489 -4.25 -36.78 -18.45
N GLY A 490 -4.57 -35.48 -18.37
CA GLY A 490 -5.83 -35.00 -17.79
C GLY A 490 -5.82 -34.85 -16.28
N GLN A 491 -4.66 -34.99 -15.63
CA GLN A 491 -4.52 -34.70 -14.20
C GLN A 491 -4.21 -33.21 -13.99
N ILE A 492 -4.95 -32.59 -13.07
CA ILE A 492 -4.76 -31.21 -12.61
C ILE A 492 -4.30 -31.29 -11.15
N HIS A 493 -3.17 -30.66 -10.85
CA HIS A 493 -2.63 -30.61 -9.48
C HIS A 493 -2.69 -29.15 -8.99
N ILE A 494 -3.27 -28.97 -7.81
CA ILE A 494 -3.40 -27.68 -7.12
C ILE A 494 -2.68 -27.82 -5.79
N GLY A 495 -1.59 -27.09 -5.60
CA GLY A 495 -0.92 -26.96 -4.31
C GLY A 495 -1.46 -25.72 -3.62
N TYR A 496 -2.18 -25.89 -2.51
CA TYR A 496 -2.61 -24.77 -1.69
C TYR A 496 -1.48 -24.32 -0.78
N GLY A 497 -1.17 -23.03 -0.78
CA GLY A 497 -0.17 -22.41 0.06
C GLY A 497 -0.47 -22.57 1.54
N ASP A 498 0.59 -22.55 2.33
CA ASP A 498 0.61 -22.39 3.77
C ASP A 498 1.99 -21.77 4.10
N ILE A 499 2.21 -21.40 5.36
CA ILE A 499 3.39 -20.67 5.82
C ILE A 499 4.72 -21.37 5.44
N PHE A 500 4.72 -22.70 5.26
CA PHE A 500 5.95 -23.49 5.01
C PHE A 500 5.84 -24.59 3.95
N GLU A 501 4.65 -24.94 3.44
CA GLU A 501 4.49 -26.04 2.48
C GLU A 501 3.24 -25.89 1.60
N LEU A 502 3.23 -26.58 0.45
CA LEU A 502 2.07 -26.67 -0.44
C LEU A 502 1.28 -27.97 -0.19
N LYS A 503 -0.01 -27.84 0.10
CA LYS A 503 -0.94 -28.96 0.29
C LYS A 503 -1.56 -29.35 -1.04
N TRP A 504 -1.03 -30.41 -1.65
CA TRP A 504 -1.40 -30.85 -2.99
C TRP A 504 -2.73 -31.61 -3.03
N LYS A 505 -3.69 -31.06 -3.77
CA LYS A 505 -4.89 -31.75 -4.28
C LYS A 505 -4.65 -32.16 -5.73
N THR A 506 -5.12 -33.34 -6.13
CA THR A 506 -5.13 -33.78 -7.53
C THR A 506 -6.56 -34.05 -7.98
N ILE A 507 -6.92 -33.57 -9.16
CA ILE A 507 -8.19 -33.81 -9.84
C ILE A 507 -7.85 -34.62 -11.09
N GLU A 508 -8.47 -35.79 -11.26
CA GLU A 508 -8.36 -36.57 -12.49
C GLU A 508 -9.54 -36.26 -13.41
N THR A 509 -9.27 -36.13 -14.71
CA THR A 509 -10.28 -35.89 -15.75
C THR A 509 -10.13 -36.91 -16.88
N ASP A 510 -11.22 -37.19 -17.60
CA ASP A 510 -11.22 -38.07 -18.78
C ASP A 510 -10.74 -37.34 -20.06
N PHE A 511 -10.11 -36.17 -19.95
CA PHE A 511 -9.77 -35.28 -21.07
C PHE A 511 -8.26 -35.08 -21.24
N THR A 512 -7.83 -34.86 -22.48
CA THR A 512 -6.44 -34.56 -22.81
C THR A 512 -6.21 -33.05 -22.66
N ILE A 513 -5.49 -32.63 -21.62
CA ILE A 513 -5.20 -31.21 -21.38
C ILE A 513 -3.91 -30.84 -22.12
N ASN A 514 -4.01 -29.99 -23.14
CA ASN A 514 -2.86 -29.47 -23.88
C ASN A 514 -2.79 -27.94 -23.89
N SER A 515 -3.76 -27.23 -23.33
CA SER A 515 -3.64 -25.81 -23.06
C SER A 515 -2.89 -25.54 -21.75
N GLU A 516 -2.42 -24.31 -21.63
CA GLU A 516 -1.94 -23.74 -20.38
C GLU A 516 -3.16 -23.29 -19.55
N PRO A 517 -3.11 -23.40 -18.20
CA PRO A 517 -4.20 -22.93 -17.36
C PRO A 517 -4.28 -21.40 -17.33
N SER A 518 -5.44 -20.88 -16.94
CA SER A 518 -5.72 -19.44 -16.81
C SER A 518 -6.53 -19.21 -15.54
N VAL A 519 -6.35 -18.07 -14.85
CA VAL A 519 -6.93 -17.85 -13.52
C VAL A 519 -7.63 -16.51 -13.42
N ALA A 520 -8.92 -16.56 -13.11
CA ALA A 520 -9.77 -15.40 -12.85
C ALA A 520 -11.04 -15.84 -12.14
N ASP A 521 -11.65 -14.96 -11.36
CA ASP A 521 -13.05 -15.13 -10.93
C ASP A 521 -13.94 -14.99 -12.17
N VAL A 522 -14.56 -16.09 -12.63
CA VAL A 522 -15.43 -16.11 -13.82
C VAL A 522 -16.86 -16.56 -13.51
N ASP A 523 -17.19 -16.84 -12.26
CA ASP A 523 -18.57 -17.07 -11.80
C ASP A 523 -19.12 -15.99 -10.85
N GLY A 524 -18.26 -15.09 -10.37
CA GLY A 524 -18.59 -13.93 -9.55
C GLY A 524 -18.60 -14.21 -8.04
N ASP A 525 -18.04 -15.33 -7.57
CA ASP A 525 -18.04 -15.70 -6.14
C ASP A 525 -17.00 -14.94 -5.28
N GLY A 526 -16.07 -14.20 -5.92
CA GLY A 526 -15.00 -13.46 -5.28
C GLY A 526 -13.70 -14.26 -5.09
N SER A 527 -13.68 -15.54 -5.46
CA SER A 527 -12.51 -16.43 -5.45
C SER A 527 -12.08 -16.72 -6.90
N PRO A 528 -10.78 -16.74 -7.21
CA PRO A 528 -10.36 -17.06 -8.58
C PRO A 528 -10.68 -18.50 -8.97
N ASP A 529 -11.35 -18.70 -10.10
CA ASP A 529 -11.42 -20.00 -10.77
C ASP A 529 -10.14 -20.30 -11.55
N LEU A 530 -9.98 -21.59 -11.87
CA LEU A 530 -8.99 -22.11 -12.81
C LEU A 530 -9.73 -22.53 -14.09
N ILE A 531 -9.29 -22.03 -15.24
CA ILE A 531 -9.89 -22.28 -16.55
C ILE A 531 -8.89 -23.05 -17.43
N VAL A 532 -9.31 -24.17 -18.03
CA VAL A 532 -8.46 -25.06 -18.82
C VAL A 532 -9.18 -25.57 -20.07
N GLY A 533 -8.52 -25.51 -21.23
CA GLY A 533 -8.96 -26.08 -22.49
C GLY A 533 -8.41 -27.49 -22.74
N THR A 534 -9.17 -28.31 -23.45
CA THR A 534 -8.80 -29.70 -23.76
C THR A 534 -8.75 -29.98 -25.27
N GLU A 535 -8.03 -31.04 -25.67
CA GLU A 535 -8.08 -31.52 -27.06
C GLU A 535 -9.49 -31.98 -27.46
N GLU A 536 -10.35 -32.30 -26.50
CA GLU A 536 -11.77 -32.63 -26.67
C GLU A 536 -12.64 -31.42 -27.01
N GLY A 537 -12.07 -30.22 -27.10
CA GLY A 537 -12.82 -28.99 -27.28
C GLY A 537 -13.76 -28.74 -26.10
N ARG A 538 -13.35 -29.18 -24.91
CA ARG A 538 -14.00 -28.86 -23.64
C ARG A 538 -13.23 -27.73 -22.99
N VAL A 539 -13.97 -26.88 -22.28
CA VAL A 539 -13.41 -25.97 -21.31
C VAL A 539 -13.89 -26.41 -19.94
N LEU A 540 -12.93 -26.61 -19.03
CA LEU A 540 -13.12 -26.93 -17.64
C LEU A 540 -12.97 -25.64 -16.84
N ILE A 541 -13.94 -25.33 -15.99
CA ILE A 541 -13.83 -24.31 -14.96
C ILE A 541 -13.79 -25.04 -13.63
N ILE A 542 -12.77 -24.77 -12.82
CA ILE A 542 -12.52 -25.38 -11.52
C ILE A 542 -12.47 -24.25 -10.50
N ASN A 543 -13.42 -24.26 -9.56
CA ASN A 543 -13.43 -23.29 -8.46
C ASN A 543 -12.15 -23.44 -7.64
N GLY A 544 -11.36 -22.35 -7.55
CA GLY A 544 -9.98 -22.39 -7.06
C GLY A 544 -9.90 -22.77 -5.59
N SER A 545 -10.78 -22.22 -4.75
CA SER A 545 -10.77 -22.44 -3.30
C SER A 545 -11.12 -23.88 -2.91
N SER A 546 -12.11 -24.48 -3.59
CA SER A 546 -12.54 -25.86 -3.32
C SER A 546 -11.78 -26.91 -4.13
N GLY A 547 -11.19 -26.53 -5.27
CA GLY A 547 -10.56 -27.43 -6.23
C GLY A 547 -11.57 -28.42 -6.83
N VAL A 548 -12.77 -27.97 -7.17
CA VAL A 548 -13.86 -28.78 -7.75
C VAL A 548 -14.23 -28.21 -9.12
N ILE A 549 -14.42 -29.09 -10.11
CA ILE A 549 -14.89 -28.68 -11.44
C ILE A 549 -16.32 -28.14 -11.29
N SER A 550 -16.48 -26.82 -11.34
CA SER A 550 -17.76 -26.11 -11.20
C SER A 550 -18.58 -26.18 -12.50
N LYS A 551 -17.91 -26.09 -13.65
CA LYS A 551 -18.55 -26.06 -14.97
C LYS A 551 -17.71 -26.80 -16.02
N VAL A 552 -18.38 -27.48 -16.93
CA VAL A 552 -17.77 -28.03 -18.17
C VAL A 552 -18.66 -27.61 -19.33
N PHE A 553 -18.10 -26.99 -20.36
CA PHE A 553 -18.85 -26.63 -21.57
C PHE A 553 -18.14 -27.07 -22.86
N ASP A 554 -18.91 -27.19 -23.94
CA ASP A 554 -18.48 -27.72 -25.22
C ASP A 554 -18.23 -26.58 -26.23
N PHE A 555 -16.96 -26.20 -26.39
CA PHE A 555 -16.54 -25.20 -27.38
C PHE A 555 -16.75 -25.70 -28.82
N THR A 556 -16.63 -27.00 -29.06
CA THR A 556 -16.93 -27.58 -30.39
C THR A 556 -18.40 -27.40 -30.75
N GLU A 557 -19.31 -27.51 -29.77
CA GLU A 557 -20.74 -27.23 -29.99
C GLU A 557 -20.99 -25.75 -30.32
N GLU A 558 -20.28 -24.81 -29.67
CA GLU A 558 -20.43 -23.38 -29.94
C GLU A 558 -19.86 -22.95 -31.30
N VAL A 559 -18.74 -23.54 -31.74
CA VAL A 559 -18.25 -23.38 -33.13
C VAL A 559 -19.24 -24.02 -34.11
N SER A 560 -19.78 -25.19 -33.81
CA SER A 560 -20.81 -25.85 -34.62
C SER A 560 -22.06 -24.98 -34.78
N LYS A 561 -22.50 -24.29 -33.72
CA LYS A 561 -23.61 -23.32 -33.75
C LYS A 561 -23.28 -22.06 -34.55
N ALA A 562 -22.02 -21.66 -34.64
CA ALA A 562 -21.59 -20.49 -35.41
C ALA A 562 -21.47 -20.77 -36.92
N THR A 563 -20.99 -21.96 -37.29
CA THR A 563 -20.52 -22.28 -38.65
C THR A 563 -21.31 -23.37 -39.36
N GLY A 564 -21.95 -24.28 -38.60
CA GLY A 564 -22.46 -25.56 -39.11
C GLY A 564 -21.38 -26.64 -39.27
N ASP A 565 -20.12 -26.37 -38.92
CA ASP A 565 -19.01 -27.33 -38.94
C ASP A 565 -19.02 -28.18 -37.66
N LEU A 566 -19.22 -29.49 -37.84
CA LEU A 566 -19.27 -30.49 -36.77
C LEU A 566 -17.91 -31.14 -36.46
N THR A 567 -16.81 -30.63 -37.02
CA THR A 567 -15.47 -31.14 -36.70
C THR A 567 -15.03 -30.80 -35.27
N LYS A 568 -14.30 -31.72 -34.64
CA LYS A 568 -13.74 -31.57 -33.29
C LYS A 568 -12.78 -30.38 -33.24
N LYS A 569 -13.01 -29.42 -32.34
CA LYS A 569 -12.19 -28.20 -32.19
C LYS A 569 -11.26 -28.34 -30.98
N SER A 570 -10.03 -28.79 -31.21
CA SER A 570 -9.01 -28.96 -30.17
C SER A 570 -8.57 -27.60 -29.60
N ILE A 571 -8.55 -27.44 -28.27
CA ILE A 571 -8.02 -26.24 -27.61
C ILE A 571 -6.62 -26.55 -27.09
N THR A 572 -5.63 -25.81 -27.60
CA THR A 572 -4.19 -26.05 -27.33
C THR A 572 -3.44 -24.83 -26.83
N ASN A 573 -4.03 -23.64 -26.94
CA ASN A 573 -3.46 -22.38 -26.46
C ASN A 573 -4.14 -21.96 -25.15
N PRO A 574 -3.51 -21.13 -24.30
CA PRO A 574 -4.19 -20.54 -23.14
C PRO A 574 -5.49 -19.83 -23.51
N ILE A 575 -6.39 -19.75 -22.54
CA ILE A 575 -7.63 -18.99 -22.63
C ILE A 575 -7.33 -17.57 -22.12
N VAL A 576 -7.66 -16.57 -22.92
CA VAL A 576 -7.37 -15.16 -22.59
C VAL A 576 -8.57 -14.59 -21.84
N ILE A 577 -8.35 -13.97 -20.66
CA ILE A 577 -9.43 -13.53 -19.77
C ILE A 577 -9.30 -12.05 -19.41
N GLY A 578 -10.36 -11.27 -19.61
CA GLY A 578 -10.41 -9.83 -19.33
C GLY A 578 -11.74 -9.23 -19.73
N ASP A 579 -12.07 -8.03 -19.25
CA ASP A 579 -13.34 -7.36 -19.60
C ASP A 579 -13.26 -6.81 -21.03
N LEU A 580 -14.04 -7.41 -21.95
CA LEU A 580 -14.02 -7.10 -23.38
C LEU A 580 -15.17 -6.14 -23.76
N ASN A 581 -16.05 -5.79 -22.82
CA ASN A 581 -17.24 -4.98 -23.08
C ASN A 581 -17.49 -3.82 -22.08
N ASP A 582 -16.59 -3.63 -21.11
CA ASP A 582 -16.59 -2.61 -20.03
C ASP A 582 -17.84 -2.71 -19.13
N ASN A 583 -18.31 -3.93 -18.86
CA ASN A 583 -19.42 -4.21 -17.94
C ASN A 583 -18.97 -4.49 -16.49
N GLY A 584 -17.67 -4.73 -16.26
CA GLY A 584 -17.07 -5.07 -14.97
C GLY A 584 -16.94 -6.58 -14.70
N ASP A 585 -17.53 -7.43 -15.53
CA ASP A 585 -17.37 -8.89 -15.51
C ASP A 585 -16.20 -9.30 -16.43
N LEU A 586 -15.58 -10.47 -16.19
CA LEU A 586 -14.42 -10.92 -16.98
C LEU A 586 -14.84 -11.87 -18.11
N ASP A 587 -14.58 -11.46 -19.34
CA ASP A 587 -14.89 -12.22 -20.56
C ASP A 587 -13.77 -13.19 -20.93
N LEU A 588 -14.12 -14.24 -21.69
CA LEU A 588 -13.23 -15.31 -22.10
C LEU A 588 -13.08 -15.34 -23.63
N LEU A 589 -11.85 -15.26 -24.13
CA LEU A 589 -11.52 -15.57 -25.52
C LEU A 589 -10.87 -16.97 -25.61
N ILE A 590 -11.50 -17.85 -26.38
CA ILE A 590 -11.07 -19.23 -26.57
C ILE A 590 -10.77 -19.47 -28.05
N GLY A 591 -9.58 -19.98 -28.33
CA GLY A 591 -9.10 -20.33 -29.68
C GLY A 591 -8.82 -21.82 -29.84
N SER A 592 -9.21 -22.40 -30.97
CA SER A 592 -8.83 -23.76 -31.36
C SER A 592 -7.54 -23.80 -32.18
N ALA A 593 -6.92 -24.99 -32.24
CA ALA A 593 -5.85 -25.33 -33.18
C ALA A 593 -6.25 -25.21 -34.66
N THR A 594 -7.55 -25.12 -34.97
CA THR A 594 -8.09 -24.91 -36.34
C THR A 594 -8.30 -23.43 -36.68
N GLY A 595 -7.84 -22.51 -35.82
CA GLY A 595 -7.96 -21.06 -36.01
C GLY A 595 -9.35 -20.51 -35.71
N ASP A 596 -10.23 -21.29 -35.07
CA ASP A 596 -11.57 -20.86 -34.67
C ASP A 596 -11.50 -20.17 -33.31
N PHE A 597 -11.91 -18.90 -33.24
CA PHE A 597 -11.93 -18.08 -32.03
C PHE A 597 -13.36 -17.67 -31.68
N ILE A 598 -13.71 -17.76 -30.39
CA ILE A 598 -14.98 -17.24 -29.84
C ILE A 598 -14.68 -16.42 -28.60
N ALA A 599 -15.24 -15.21 -28.55
CA ALA A 599 -15.33 -14.40 -27.33
C ALA A 599 -16.67 -14.69 -26.63
N PHE A 600 -16.63 -14.89 -25.32
CA PHE A 600 -17.76 -15.20 -24.45
C PHE A 600 -17.85 -14.23 -23.27
N GLU A 601 -19.06 -13.75 -23.01
CA GLU A 601 -19.41 -12.93 -21.85
C GLU A 601 -19.29 -13.75 -20.56
N GLY A 602 -18.53 -13.28 -19.56
CA GLY A 602 -18.57 -13.82 -18.20
C GLY A 602 -19.73 -13.24 -17.39
N PRO A 603 -20.30 -13.93 -16.37
CA PRO A 603 -20.22 -15.36 -16.06
C PRO A 603 -21.19 -16.24 -16.90
N GLY A 604 -22.01 -15.60 -17.75
CA GLY A 604 -23.07 -16.26 -18.52
C GLY A 604 -22.57 -17.28 -19.55
N LEU A 605 -21.36 -17.11 -20.06
CA LEU A 605 -20.80 -17.76 -21.25
C LEU A 605 -21.66 -17.55 -22.50
N ASN A 606 -22.26 -16.37 -22.64
CA ASN A 606 -22.97 -15.98 -23.85
C ASN A 606 -21.96 -15.61 -24.94
N ARG A 607 -22.08 -16.16 -26.14
CA ARG A 607 -21.17 -15.80 -27.25
C ARG A 607 -21.38 -14.34 -27.67
N ILE A 608 -20.31 -13.53 -27.54
CA ILE A 608 -20.24 -12.16 -28.06
C ILE A 608 -20.06 -12.22 -29.59
N TRP A 609 -18.99 -12.87 -30.06
CA TRP A 609 -18.72 -13.05 -31.48
C TRP A 609 -17.88 -14.29 -31.79
N TYR A 610 -17.79 -14.64 -33.08
CA TYR A 610 -16.95 -15.71 -33.62
C TYR A 610 -16.07 -15.18 -34.76
N GLU A 611 -14.85 -15.69 -34.85
CA GLU A 611 -13.90 -15.45 -35.93
C GLU A 611 -13.17 -16.73 -36.35
N ASN A 612 -12.74 -16.80 -37.61
CA ASN A 612 -11.73 -17.75 -38.06
C ASN A 612 -10.50 -17.01 -38.63
N LEU A 613 -9.32 -17.39 -38.15
CA LEU A 613 -8.05 -17.09 -38.83
C LEU A 613 -7.64 -18.30 -39.69
N PRO A 614 -7.16 -18.09 -40.93
CA PRO A 614 -6.61 -19.16 -41.74
C PRO A 614 -5.41 -19.83 -41.06
N VAL A 615 -5.43 -21.16 -41.08
CA VAL A 615 -4.38 -22.06 -40.57
C VAL A 615 -3.97 -22.99 -41.71
N GLU A 616 -2.67 -23.13 -41.98
CA GLU A 616 -2.17 -24.08 -42.97
C GLU A 616 -1.95 -25.48 -42.37
N ASN A 617 -1.55 -25.55 -41.09
CA ASN A 617 -1.32 -26.80 -40.37
C ASN A 617 -1.67 -26.68 -38.89
N GLU A 618 -2.76 -27.34 -38.48
CA GLU A 618 -3.30 -27.38 -37.10
C GLU A 618 -2.28 -27.72 -36.00
N LYS A 619 -1.12 -28.32 -36.34
CA LYS A 619 -0.08 -28.69 -35.38
C LYS A 619 1.14 -27.78 -35.32
N ASN A 620 1.32 -26.91 -36.32
CA ASN A 620 2.56 -26.13 -36.53
C ASN A 620 2.30 -24.63 -36.69
N ASP A 621 1.04 -24.20 -36.68
CA ASP A 621 0.66 -22.80 -36.75
C ASP A 621 0.67 -22.23 -35.33
N ASN A 622 1.59 -21.30 -35.09
CA ASN A 622 1.70 -20.60 -33.82
C ASN A 622 0.52 -19.63 -33.69
N LEU A 623 -0.52 -20.07 -32.98
CA LEU A 623 -1.74 -19.32 -32.73
C LEU A 623 -1.63 -18.62 -31.38
N SER A 624 -1.69 -17.30 -31.39
CA SER A 624 -1.58 -16.48 -30.19
C SER A 624 -2.69 -15.42 -30.19
N ALA A 625 -3.16 -15.04 -29.01
CA ALA A 625 -4.13 -13.98 -28.84
C ALA A 625 -3.81 -13.20 -27.56
N ALA A 626 -4.23 -11.94 -27.53
CA ALA A 626 -4.15 -11.08 -26.36
C ALA A 626 -5.27 -10.04 -26.42
N PHE A 627 -5.60 -9.49 -25.26
CA PHE A 627 -6.43 -8.30 -25.09
C PHE A 627 -5.54 -7.07 -24.96
N GLY A 628 -5.91 -5.99 -25.63
CA GLY A 628 -5.17 -4.75 -25.65
C GLY A 628 -6.00 -3.65 -26.26
N ARG A 629 -5.61 -2.40 -26.06
CA ARG A 629 -6.33 -1.25 -26.63
C ARG A 629 -5.79 -0.99 -28.01
N PHE A 630 -6.64 -0.92 -29.03
CA PHE A 630 -6.21 -0.60 -30.39
C PHE A 630 -6.96 0.60 -30.96
N ASN A 631 -7.70 1.34 -30.10
CA ASN A 631 -8.51 2.49 -30.45
C ASN A 631 -8.79 3.41 -29.22
N GLU A 632 -9.46 4.56 -29.42
CA GLU A 632 -9.75 5.57 -28.36
C GLU A 632 -10.97 5.27 -27.46
N ASP A 633 -11.78 4.22 -27.71
CA ASP A 633 -13.07 3.98 -27.05
C ASP A 633 -12.98 3.54 -25.58
N GLN A 634 -11.77 3.26 -25.10
CA GLN A 634 -11.41 2.80 -23.76
C GLN A 634 -11.85 1.39 -23.38
N VAL A 635 -12.49 0.64 -24.28
CA VAL A 635 -12.74 -0.79 -24.11
C VAL A 635 -11.49 -1.55 -24.59
N ASP A 636 -11.26 -2.74 -24.05
CA ASP A 636 -10.17 -3.59 -24.54
C ASP A 636 -10.63 -4.33 -25.81
N ASP A 637 -9.74 -4.36 -26.81
CA ASP A 637 -9.90 -5.03 -28.10
C ASP A 637 -9.09 -6.33 -28.15
N VAL A 638 -9.21 -7.09 -29.23
CA VAL A 638 -8.51 -8.37 -29.41
C VAL A 638 -7.50 -8.31 -30.56
N VAL A 639 -6.26 -8.72 -30.27
CA VAL A 639 -5.31 -9.16 -31.30
C VAL A 639 -5.39 -10.67 -31.45
N LEU A 640 -5.56 -11.14 -32.68
CA LEU A 640 -5.42 -12.55 -33.05
C LEU A 640 -4.23 -12.70 -33.99
N VAL A 641 -3.37 -13.68 -33.71
CA VAL A 641 -2.20 -14.03 -34.50
C VAL A 641 -2.31 -15.48 -34.94
N SER A 642 -2.17 -15.73 -36.24
CA SER A 642 -1.83 -17.05 -36.79
C SER A 642 -0.44 -17.00 -37.41
N ARG A 643 0.01 -18.14 -37.94
CA ARG A 643 1.34 -18.37 -38.51
C ARG A 643 1.91 -17.22 -39.35
N GLN A 644 1.08 -16.54 -40.16
CA GLN A 644 1.50 -15.44 -41.04
C GLN A 644 0.64 -14.18 -40.93
N THR A 645 -0.40 -14.18 -40.10
CA THR A 645 -1.45 -13.14 -40.11
C THR A 645 -1.67 -12.60 -38.72
N VAL A 646 -1.66 -11.27 -38.60
CA VAL A 646 -2.12 -10.52 -37.42
C VAL A 646 -3.43 -9.83 -37.78
N ARG A 647 -4.46 -9.95 -36.96
CA ARG A 647 -5.74 -9.28 -37.15
C ARG A 647 -6.20 -8.63 -35.84
N ILE A 648 -6.60 -7.37 -35.92
CA ILE A 648 -7.21 -6.66 -34.79
C ILE A 648 -8.73 -6.63 -34.93
N ILE A 649 -9.41 -6.93 -33.84
CA ILE A 649 -10.86 -7.09 -33.76
C ILE A 649 -11.40 -6.31 -32.56
N SER A 650 -12.49 -5.58 -32.77
CA SER A 650 -13.18 -4.83 -31.71
C SER A 650 -13.61 -5.72 -30.55
N GLY A 651 -13.40 -5.28 -29.30
CA GLY A 651 -13.92 -5.97 -28.13
C GLY A 651 -15.46 -6.01 -28.09
N SER A 652 -16.06 -4.85 -28.38
CA SER A 652 -17.50 -4.55 -28.50
C SER A 652 -18.15 -3.93 -27.25
N ALA A 653 -18.06 -2.60 -27.13
CA ALA A 653 -18.70 -1.73 -26.13
C ALA A 653 -20.26 -1.76 -26.09
N ASP A 654 -20.93 -2.55 -26.93
CA ASP A 654 -22.36 -2.83 -26.86
C ASP A 654 -22.55 -4.31 -27.28
N PRO A 655 -23.18 -5.16 -26.46
CA PRO A 655 -23.46 -6.56 -26.82
C PRO A 655 -24.42 -6.72 -28.02
N LYS A 656 -24.95 -5.62 -28.59
CA LYS A 656 -25.72 -5.59 -29.86
C LYS A 656 -24.91 -5.11 -31.06
N LEU A 657 -23.74 -4.50 -30.86
CA LEU A 657 -22.84 -4.17 -31.96
C LEU A 657 -22.23 -5.46 -32.52
N LYS A 658 -21.80 -5.38 -33.78
CA LYS A 658 -21.19 -6.52 -34.48
C LYS A 658 -19.69 -6.36 -34.47
N LYS A 659 -18.99 -7.48 -34.23
CA LYS A 659 -17.57 -7.68 -34.51
C LYS A 659 -17.10 -6.85 -35.71
N GLN A 660 -16.21 -5.89 -35.45
CA GLN A 660 -15.51 -5.12 -36.46
C GLN A 660 -14.05 -5.58 -36.51
N ILE A 661 -13.54 -5.79 -37.72
CA ILE A 661 -12.10 -5.96 -37.95
C ILE A 661 -11.55 -4.57 -38.25
N PHE A 662 -10.54 -4.11 -37.50
CA PHE A 662 -9.91 -2.81 -37.76
C PHE A 662 -8.91 -2.92 -38.90
N TRP A 663 -7.99 -3.89 -38.82
CA TRP A 663 -7.02 -4.17 -39.87
C TRP A 663 -6.51 -5.61 -39.80
N GLU A 664 -5.83 -6.01 -40.87
CA GLU A 664 -5.11 -7.28 -40.99
C GLU A 664 -3.74 -7.03 -41.63
N HIS A 665 -2.70 -7.61 -41.04
CA HIS A 665 -1.33 -7.59 -41.54
C HIS A 665 -0.90 -9.03 -41.86
N ASN A 666 -0.30 -9.25 -43.04
CA ASN A 666 0.23 -10.54 -43.44
C ASN A 666 1.68 -10.40 -43.92
N ILE A 667 2.59 -11.20 -43.37
CA ILE A 667 4.04 -11.11 -43.62
C ILE A 667 4.53 -11.87 -44.87
N GLY A 668 3.62 -12.47 -45.64
CA GLY A 668 3.93 -13.22 -46.86
C GLY A 668 4.22 -14.70 -46.62
N THR A 669 4.56 -15.42 -47.69
CA THR A 669 4.64 -16.89 -47.70
C THR A 669 5.95 -17.47 -47.16
N ASP A 670 7.01 -16.67 -47.14
CA ASP A 670 8.39 -17.16 -46.99
C ASP A 670 8.90 -17.06 -45.54
N ASP A 671 8.23 -16.26 -44.70
CA ASP A 671 8.46 -16.12 -43.25
C ASP A 671 7.20 -16.54 -42.46
N PHE A 672 7.32 -16.71 -41.14
CA PHE A 672 6.20 -16.96 -40.23
C PHE A 672 6.55 -16.56 -38.79
N PHE A 673 5.54 -16.19 -38.00
CA PHE A 673 5.71 -15.82 -36.59
C PHE A 673 6.02 -17.03 -35.72
N THR A 674 7.00 -16.90 -34.82
CA THR A 674 7.51 -17.95 -33.93
C THR A 674 7.34 -17.63 -32.45
N THR A 675 6.87 -16.43 -32.11
CA THR A 675 6.67 -15.98 -30.73
C THR A 675 5.17 -15.80 -30.42
N PRO A 676 4.74 -15.92 -29.16
CA PRO A 676 3.47 -15.32 -28.75
C PRO A 676 3.50 -13.80 -29.02
N VAL A 677 2.32 -13.20 -29.06
CA VAL A 677 2.18 -11.74 -29.22
C VAL A 677 2.60 -11.02 -27.95
N THR A 678 3.34 -9.92 -28.11
CA THR A 678 3.67 -8.97 -27.03
C THR A 678 3.05 -7.62 -27.36
N LEU A 679 2.47 -6.95 -26.37
CA LEU A 679 1.80 -5.66 -26.53
C LEU A 679 2.44 -4.59 -25.65
N ALA A 680 2.65 -3.40 -26.20
CA ALA A 680 3.12 -2.23 -25.45
C ALA A 680 2.74 -0.92 -26.16
N ASP A 681 2.34 0.10 -25.42
CA ASP A 681 2.16 1.45 -25.95
C ASP A 681 3.52 2.18 -25.99
N PHE A 682 4.11 2.30 -27.19
CA PHE A 682 5.42 2.94 -27.37
C PHE A 682 5.30 4.45 -27.64
N ASP A 683 4.37 4.92 -28.46
CA ASP A 683 4.25 6.36 -28.78
C ASP A 683 3.41 7.16 -27.75
N LYS A 684 2.80 6.48 -26.77
CA LYS A 684 1.93 7.03 -25.72
C LYS A 684 0.59 7.56 -26.25
N ASN A 685 0.05 6.93 -27.31
CA ASN A 685 -1.26 7.24 -27.88
C ASN A 685 -2.45 6.49 -27.22
N ASN A 686 -2.21 5.63 -26.21
CA ASN A 686 -3.21 4.74 -25.55
C ASN A 686 -3.78 3.60 -26.44
N SER A 687 -3.25 3.41 -27.64
CA SER A 687 -3.28 2.16 -28.40
C SER A 687 -1.96 1.40 -28.20
N ASN A 688 -2.00 0.07 -28.22
CA ASN A 688 -0.84 -0.79 -28.04
C ASN A 688 -0.24 -1.18 -29.38
N GLU A 689 1.07 -1.00 -29.55
CA GLU A 689 1.81 -1.65 -30.63
C GLU A 689 1.79 -3.17 -30.47
N VAL A 690 1.86 -3.88 -31.59
CA VAL A 690 1.93 -5.33 -31.67
C VAL A 690 3.35 -5.76 -32.02
N ILE A 691 3.97 -6.55 -31.15
CA ILE A 691 5.36 -6.99 -31.26
C ILE A 691 5.42 -8.51 -31.43
N LEU A 692 6.12 -8.96 -32.48
CA LEU A 692 6.23 -10.38 -32.86
C LEU A 692 7.61 -10.71 -33.44
N GLY A 693 8.14 -11.88 -33.09
CA GLY A 693 9.36 -12.44 -33.67
C GLY A 693 9.06 -13.51 -34.73
N SER A 694 9.97 -13.68 -35.69
CA SER A 694 9.78 -14.58 -36.84
C SER A 694 10.88 -15.62 -37.05
N GLN A 695 10.57 -16.59 -37.92
CA GLN A 695 11.47 -17.66 -38.33
C GLN A 695 12.69 -17.14 -39.10
N GLU A 696 12.55 -16.10 -39.93
CA GLU A 696 13.73 -15.50 -40.58
C GLU A 696 14.65 -14.73 -39.61
N GLY A 697 14.20 -14.49 -38.38
CA GLY A 697 14.94 -13.78 -37.32
C GLY A 697 14.57 -12.31 -37.16
N SER A 698 13.52 -11.87 -37.86
CA SER A 698 13.00 -10.51 -37.78
C SER A 698 12.21 -10.32 -36.48
N VAL A 699 12.28 -9.12 -35.91
CA VAL A 699 11.30 -8.63 -34.93
C VAL A 699 10.50 -7.52 -35.58
N PHE A 700 9.18 -7.70 -35.65
CA PHE A 700 8.22 -6.74 -36.17
C PHE A 700 7.62 -5.94 -35.01
N ILE A 701 7.52 -4.63 -35.18
CA ILE A 701 6.77 -3.72 -34.32
C ILE A 701 5.73 -3.03 -35.21
N LEU A 702 4.46 -3.41 -35.08
CA LEU A 702 3.33 -2.91 -35.85
C LEU A 702 2.54 -1.89 -35.02
N ASN A 703 2.10 -0.81 -35.64
CA ASN A 703 1.22 0.16 -34.99
C ASN A 703 -0.16 -0.44 -34.70
N GLY A 704 -0.66 -0.24 -33.48
CA GLY A 704 -1.92 -0.83 -33.00
C GLY A 704 -3.17 -0.39 -33.77
N GLU A 705 -3.23 0.85 -34.25
CA GLU A 705 -4.44 1.41 -34.88
C GLU A 705 -4.60 0.99 -36.35
N ASN A 706 -3.49 0.73 -37.06
CA ASN A 706 -3.49 0.59 -38.51
C ASN A 706 -2.61 -0.53 -39.10
N GLY A 707 -1.83 -1.25 -38.29
CA GLY A 707 -1.05 -2.41 -38.73
C GLY A 707 0.15 -2.10 -39.62
N ASN A 708 0.54 -0.82 -39.77
CA ASN A 708 1.77 -0.45 -40.45
C ASN A 708 2.99 -0.85 -39.60
N ILE A 709 4.06 -1.30 -40.26
CA ILE A 709 5.35 -1.56 -39.63
C ILE A 709 5.96 -0.22 -39.18
N ILE A 710 6.10 -0.01 -37.87
CA ILE A 710 6.87 1.11 -37.30
C ILE A 710 8.36 0.79 -37.38
N SER A 711 8.72 -0.44 -37.02
CA SER A 711 10.10 -0.93 -37.03
C SER A 711 10.15 -2.42 -37.36
N GLN A 712 11.21 -2.83 -38.06
CA GLN A 712 11.49 -4.23 -38.35
C GLN A 712 12.99 -4.48 -38.30
N THR A 713 13.45 -5.30 -37.36
CA THR A 713 14.85 -5.77 -37.36
C THR A 713 15.02 -6.93 -38.33
N HIS A 714 16.23 -7.13 -38.85
CA HIS A 714 16.52 -8.12 -39.88
C HIS A 714 17.82 -8.87 -39.52
N ASN A 715 17.73 -10.16 -39.17
CA ASN A 715 18.88 -11.01 -38.87
C ASN A 715 18.72 -12.37 -39.57
N ALA A 716 18.94 -12.37 -40.88
CA ALA A 716 18.62 -13.48 -41.77
C ALA A 716 19.20 -14.82 -41.28
N GLN A 717 18.32 -15.84 -41.24
CA GLN A 717 18.61 -17.23 -40.87
C GLN A 717 18.80 -17.51 -39.37
N ASN A 718 18.53 -16.55 -38.48
CA ASN A 718 18.57 -16.75 -37.03
C ASN A 718 17.17 -16.54 -36.40
N PRO A 719 16.28 -17.55 -36.43
CA PRO A 719 14.93 -17.48 -35.87
C PRO A 719 14.90 -16.87 -34.47
N VAL A 720 13.87 -16.08 -34.17
CA VAL A 720 13.52 -15.72 -32.79
C VAL A 720 12.92 -16.97 -32.13
N ILE A 721 13.54 -17.47 -31.07
CA ILE A 721 13.18 -18.74 -30.43
C ILE A 721 12.60 -18.57 -29.03
N SER A 722 12.16 -17.36 -28.67
CA SER A 722 11.61 -17.08 -27.35
C SER A 722 10.50 -16.04 -27.42
N PRO A 723 9.66 -15.92 -26.38
CA PRO A 723 8.87 -14.71 -26.16
C PRO A 723 9.75 -13.45 -26.26
N ILE A 724 9.12 -12.34 -26.64
CA ILE A 724 9.73 -11.02 -26.56
C ILE A 724 9.23 -10.38 -25.26
N LEU A 725 10.11 -10.12 -24.32
CA LEU A 725 9.79 -9.48 -23.04
C LEU A 725 10.04 -7.97 -23.12
N ALA A 726 9.39 -7.19 -22.25
CA ALA A 726 9.43 -5.73 -22.31
C ALA A 726 9.68 -5.14 -20.91
N ALA A 727 10.72 -4.33 -20.73
CA ALA A 727 11.09 -3.74 -19.43
C ALA A 727 12.09 -2.58 -19.57
N ASP A 728 12.33 -1.83 -18.49
CA ASP A 728 13.52 -0.96 -18.33
C ASP A 728 14.75 -1.83 -17.96
N LEU A 729 15.47 -2.33 -18.96
CA LEU A 729 16.67 -3.16 -18.76
C LEU A 729 17.92 -2.31 -18.59
N GLY A 730 17.91 -1.08 -19.12
CA GLY A 730 19.02 -0.14 -19.01
C GLY A 730 19.12 0.56 -17.65
N HIS A 731 18.04 0.57 -16.87
CA HIS A 731 17.83 1.54 -15.78
C HIS A 731 18.01 2.98 -16.30
N ASP A 732 17.49 3.25 -17.50
CA ASP A 732 17.54 4.56 -18.15
C ASP A 732 16.15 5.20 -18.33
N GLY A 733 15.10 4.53 -17.84
CA GLY A 733 13.72 5.01 -17.89
C GLY A 733 13.08 4.89 -19.26
N TYR A 734 13.64 4.10 -20.18
CA TYR A 734 13.06 3.80 -21.49
C TYR A 734 12.66 2.34 -21.62
N LEU A 735 11.63 2.08 -22.43
CA LEU A 735 11.14 0.74 -22.68
C LEU A 735 12.08 0.00 -23.64
N ASP A 736 12.72 -1.05 -23.15
CA ASP A 736 13.49 -2.00 -23.94
C ASP A 736 12.67 -3.28 -24.21
N LEU A 737 13.02 -3.99 -25.30
CA LEU A 737 12.54 -5.35 -25.60
C LEU A 737 13.71 -6.34 -25.52
N LEU A 738 13.50 -7.53 -24.94
CA LEU A 738 14.51 -8.59 -24.81
C LEU A 738 14.02 -9.92 -25.40
N PHE A 739 14.88 -10.61 -26.14
CA PHE A 739 14.57 -11.91 -26.75
C PHE A 739 15.84 -12.72 -27.07
N ILE A 740 15.66 -14.01 -27.34
CA ILE A 740 16.73 -14.95 -27.70
C ILE A 740 16.54 -15.40 -29.15
N ARG A 741 17.63 -15.36 -29.94
CA ARG A 741 17.67 -15.95 -31.28
C ARG A 741 18.33 -17.33 -31.25
N LYS A 742 18.18 -18.09 -32.34
CA LYS A 742 18.74 -19.45 -32.50
C LYS A 742 20.26 -19.55 -32.36
N ASP A 743 20.98 -18.45 -32.52
CA ASP A 743 22.43 -18.34 -32.24
C ASP A 743 22.77 -18.32 -30.74
N GLY A 744 21.75 -18.26 -29.86
CA GLY A 744 21.87 -18.38 -28.41
C GLY A 744 22.27 -17.09 -27.71
N ASN A 745 22.44 -16.01 -28.47
CA ASN A 745 22.67 -14.67 -27.95
C ASN A 745 21.34 -14.05 -27.52
N ILE A 746 21.42 -13.21 -26.49
CA ILE A 746 20.28 -12.46 -25.97
C ILE A 746 20.37 -11.05 -26.57
N TYR A 747 19.35 -10.66 -27.31
CA TYR A 747 19.26 -9.40 -28.04
C TYR A 747 18.35 -8.43 -27.31
N LYS A 748 18.75 -7.15 -27.28
CA LYS A 748 17.93 -6.04 -26.79
C LYS A 748 17.57 -5.12 -27.96
N ILE A 749 16.31 -4.73 -28.09
CA ILE A 749 15.90 -3.57 -28.88
C ILE A 749 15.56 -2.46 -27.90
N GLN A 750 16.40 -1.42 -27.88
CA GLN A 750 16.17 -0.23 -27.08
C GLN A 750 15.28 0.75 -27.82
N SER A 751 14.26 1.28 -27.14
CA SER A 751 13.44 2.39 -27.66
C SER A 751 13.79 3.73 -27.00
N ASN A 752 13.13 4.80 -27.45
CA ASN A 752 13.07 6.09 -26.76
C ASN A 752 11.69 6.37 -26.15
N SER A 753 10.85 5.35 -25.95
CA SER A 753 9.56 5.47 -25.26
C SER A 753 9.78 5.50 -23.75
N PRO A 754 9.46 6.60 -23.04
CA PRO A 754 9.75 6.70 -21.62
C PRO A 754 8.73 5.92 -20.77
N ILE A 755 9.21 5.41 -19.65
CA ILE A 755 8.47 4.66 -18.62
C ILE A 755 8.97 5.09 -17.24
N HIS A 756 8.40 4.56 -16.15
CA HIS A 756 9.07 4.70 -14.86
C HIS A 756 10.33 3.81 -14.85
N GLU A 757 11.40 4.34 -14.28
CA GLU A 757 12.61 3.56 -13.96
C GLU A 757 12.20 2.24 -13.30
N ASN A 758 12.86 1.13 -13.68
CA ASN A 758 12.68 -0.21 -13.09
C ASN A 758 11.40 -0.95 -13.51
N SER A 759 10.60 -0.39 -14.42
CA SER A 759 9.32 -1.01 -14.79
C SER A 759 9.52 -2.28 -15.63
N VAL A 760 8.99 -3.40 -15.15
CA VAL A 760 8.72 -4.56 -16.00
C VAL A 760 7.32 -4.39 -16.59
N VAL A 761 7.25 -4.26 -17.90
CA VAL A 761 6.01 -4.14 -18.69
C VAL A 761 5.47 -5.52 -19.03
N TRP A 762 6.35 -6.44 -19.41
CA TRP A 762 6.02 -7.81 -19.74
C TRP A 762 7.16 -8.71 -19.28
N GLY A 763 6.94 -9.44 -18.18
CA GLY A 763 8.01 -10.15 -17.45
C GLY A 763 8.17 -11.64 -17.76
N GLN A 764 7.20 -12.31 -18.39
CA GLN A 764 7.24 -13.76 -18.61
C GLN A 764 6.33 -14.16 -19.79
N SER A 765 6.39 -15.41 -20.26
CA SER A 765 5.43 -15.90 -21.27
C SER A 765 3.98 -15.61 -20.88
N TYR A 766 3.18 -15.12 -21.83
CA TYR A 766 1.76 -14.78 -21.67
C TYR A 766 1.43 -13.70 -20.60
N ASN A 767 2.45 -12.99 -20.12
CA ASN A 767 2.38 -11.84 -19.21
C ASN A 767 1.95 -12.17 -17.76
N ASN A 768 0.73 -12.65 -17.56
CA ASN A 768 0.11 -12.85 -16.24
C ASN A 768 -0.79 -14.09 -16.19
N GLU A 769 -1.30 -14.42 -15.01
CA GLU A 769 -2.17 -15.57 -14.74
C GLU A 769 -3.48 -15.60 -15.55
N ARG A 770 -3.89 -14.46 -16.11
CA ARG A 770 -5.06 -14.32 -17.00
C ARG A 770 -4.75 -14.47 -18.49
N ASN A 771 -3.47 -14.62 -18.84
CA ASN A 771 -2.96 -14.65 -20.22
C ASN A 771 -3.37 -13.44 -21.08
N THR A 772 -3.71 -12.31 -20.43
CA THR A 772 -4.27 -11.11 -21.09
C THR A 772 -3.37 -10.54 -22.17
N GLY A 773 -2.05 -10.62 -21.98
CA GLY A 773 -1.10 -9.79 -22.72
C GLY A 773 -1.25 -8.28 -22.53
N LYS A 774 -2.09 -7.84 -21.58
CA LYS A 774 -2.31 -6.41 -21.32
C LYS A 774 -1.38 -5.93 -20.21
N TYR A 775 -0.66 -4.85 -20.48
CA TYR A 775 -0.01 -4.06 -19.43
C TYR A 775 -0.65 -2.67 -19.38
N ASP A 776 -1.62 -2.50 -18.48
CA ASP A 776 -2.10 -1.18 -18.11
C ASP A 776 -1.00 -0.46 -17.31
N PHE A 777 -0.10 0.23 -17.99
CA PHE A 777 0.78 1.22 -17.35
C PHE A 777 -0.03 2.45 -16.94
N ARG A 778 -0.86 2.27 -15.91
CA ARG A 778 -1.48 3.34 -15.17
C ARG A 778 -0.83 3.31 -13.78
N PRO A 779 0.21 4.13 -13.51
CA PRO A 779 0.69 4.28 -12.13
C PRO A 779 -0.53 4.55 -11.23
N PRO A 780 -0.70 3.79 -10.12
CA PRO A 780 -1.98 3.63 -9.45
C PRO A 780 -2.54 4.97 -9.01
N SER A 781 -3.55 5.46 -9.75
CA SER A 781 -3.88 6.88 -9.93
C SER A 781 -3.37 7.80 -8.81
N PRO A 782 -2.12 8.32 -8.91
CA PRO A 782 -1.51 9.04 -7.80
C PRO A 782 -2.23 10.35 -7.52
N LEU A 783 -3.18 10.78 -8.36
CA LEU A 783 -4.13 11.85 -8.06
C LEU A 783 -4.77 11.71 -6.66
N LYS A 784 -5.17 10.51 -6.22
CA LYS A 784 -5.69 10.31 -4.84
C LYS A 784 -4.60 10.55 -3.79
N PHE A 785 -3.38 10.08 -4.04
CA PHE A 785 -2.22 10.23 -3.15
C PHE A 785 -1.70 11.68 -3.10
N ASP A 786 -1.60 12.36 -4.24
CA ASP A 786 -1.25 13.77 -4.39
C ASP A 786 -2.29 14.67 -3.70
N ILE A 787 -3.58 14.42 -3.93
CA ILE A 787 -4.66 15.12 -3.20
C ILE A 787 -4.51 14.87 -1.69
N LEU A 788 -4.24 13.64 -1.26
CA LEU A 788 -4.04 13.30 0.15
C LEU A 788 -2.81 14.01 0.75
N MET A 789 -1.69 14.07 0.04
CA MET A 789 -0.47 14.77 0.44
C MET A 789 -0.67 16.30 0.48
N ALA A 790 -1.43 16.86 -0.46
CA ALA A 790 -1.82 18.26 -0.45
C ALA A 790 -2.76 18.58 0.72
N ILE A 791 -3.74 17.71 1.01
CA ILE A 791 -4.64 17.82 2.16
C ILE A 791 -3.85 17.75 3.46
N PHE A 792 -2.97 16.76 3.65
CA PHE A 792 -2.15 16.64 4.85
C PHE A 792 -1.20 17.83 5.01
N GLY A 793 -0.52 18.25 3.93
CA GLY A 793 0.32 19.46 3.94
C GLY A 793 -0.44 20.70 4.38
N CYS A 794 -1.64 20.92 3.83
CA CYS A 794 -2.52 22.02 4.24
C CYS A 794 -3.01 21.87 5.70
N MET A 795 -3.39 20.67 6.12
CA MET A 795 -3.89 20.40 7.48
C MET A 795 -2.81 20.67 8.53
N PHE A 796 -1.57 20.20 8.31
CA PHE A 796 -0.45 20.50 9.20
C PHE A 796 -0.18 22.00 9.28
N LEU A 797 -0.23 22.72 8.15
CA LEU A 797 -0.06 24.18 8.10
C LEU A 797 -1.18 24.90 8.88
N VAL A 798 -2.43 24.50 8.71
CA VAL A 798 -3.61 25.01 9.46
C VAL A 798 -3.48 24.73 10.96
N ILE A 799 -3.02 23.55 11.38
CA ILE A 799 -2.75 23.24 12.80
C ILE A 799 -1.64 24.17 13.36
N GLY A 800 -0.60 24.45 12.57
CA GLY A 800 0.44 25.43 12.92
C GLY A 800 -0.12 26.84 13.13
N LEU A 801 -0.98 27.29 12.21
CA LEU A 801 -1.64 28.60 12.29
C LEU A 801 -2.64 28.70 13.44
N LEU A 802 -3.48 27.69 13.67
CA LEU A 802 -4.47 27.67 14.74
C LEU A 802 -3.81 27.61 16.12
N THR A 803 -2.72 26.84 16.28
CA THR A 803 -1.94 26.86 17.53
C THR A 803 -1.29 28.23 17.77
N TYR A 804 -0.83 28.92 16.72
CA TYR A 804 -0.32 30.29 16.79
C TYR A 804 -1.39 31.33 17.13
N GLN A 805 -2.57 31.25 16.52
CA GLN A 805 -3.70 32.12 16.83
C GLN A 805 -4.22 31.88 18.25
N SER A 806 -4.32 30.63 18.69
CA SER A 806 -4.68 30.26 20.08
C SER A 806 -3.67 30.81 21.09
N HIS A 807 -2.37 30.80 20.78
CA HIS A 807 -1.33 31.44 21.60
C HIS A 807 -1.54 32.96 21.72
N ILE A 808 -1.86 33.65 20.62
CA ILE A 808 -2.16 35.09 20.62
C ILE A 808 -3.45 35.39 21.42
N SER A 809 -4.52 34.63 21.20
CA SER A 809 -5.81 34.85 21.85
C SER A 809 -5.75 34.60 23.36
N ARG A 810 -5.08 33.53 23.82
CA ARG A 810 -4.81 33.32 25.26
C ARG A 810 -4.00 34.47 25.86
N ARG A 811 -3.02 35.00 25.12
CA ARG A 811 -2.21 36.15 25.55
C ARG A 811 -3.05 37.42 25.69
N LYS A 812 -4.05 37.65 24.85
CA LYS A 812 -5.00 38.77 24.97
C LYS A 812 -5.99 38.60 26.11
N PHE A 813 -6.57 37.40 26.30
CA PHE A 813 -7.56 37.14 27.37
C PHE A 813 -6.98 37.33 28.79
N PHE A 814 -5.71 36.96 29.01
CA PHE A 814 -4.98 37.19 30.26
C PHE A 814 -4.37 38.59 30.41
N LEU A 815 -4.62 39.51 29.46
CA LEU A 815 -4.29 40.94 29.57
C LEU A 815 -5.53 41.82 29.73
N ALA A 816 -6.73 41.24 29.60
CA ALA A 816 -8.02 41.93 29.73
C ALA A 816 -8.75 41.60 31.06
N ASN A 817 -8.25 40.61 31.82
CA ASN A 817 -8.67 40.25 33.17
C ASN A 817 -7.45 40.28 34.10
#